data_AF-A0A2K5HBK8-F1
#
_entry.id   AF-A0A2K5HBK8-F1
#
_cell.length_a   1.000
_cell.length_b   1.000
_cell.length_c   1.000
_cell.angle_alpha   90.00
_cell.angle_beta   90.00
_cell.angle_gamma   90.00
#
_symmetry.space_group_name_H-M   'P 1'
#
loop_
_entity.id
_entity.type
_entity.pdbx_description
1 polymer ?
#
loop_
_entity_poly.entity_id
_entity_poly.type
_entity_poly.pdbx_seq_one_letter_code
_entity_poly.pdbx_strand_id
1 'polypeptide(L)'
;MHSFPGVVAVGYINEAIDEGNPLKTLETLLLPTANISDVDPAHAQHYQDVLYHAKSQKLGDSESVSKVLWLDEIQQAVDEANVDEDRAKQWVTLVVDVNQCLEGKKSSDILSVLKSSTSNANDIIPECADKYYDALVKAKELKSERVSSEGSWLKLNLHEKYDYYYNTDSKEGSWVIPESCLYKESWLTGKEIEAFWKGYKQRKEYMHRRQTFIDNADSIVKIQSWFRMATARKSYLSRLQYFRDHNNEIVKIQSLLRANKARDDYKTLVGSENPPLTVIRKFVYLLDQSDLDFQEELEVARLREEVVTKIRANQQLEKDLNLMDIKIGLLVKNRITLEDVISHSKKLNKKKGGEMEILNNTDNQGIKSLSKERRKTLETYQQLFYLLQTNPLYLAKLIFQMPQNKSTKFMDTVIFTLYNYASNQREEYLLLKLFKTALEEEIKSKVDQVQDIVTGNPTVIKMVVSFNRGARGQNTLRQLLAAVVKEIIEDKSLIINTNPVEVYKAWVNQLETQTGEARICIECLHTQIALYSSTREAHSHTCIEEDLDSYALRYENWLSALIVGNLLYYRYMNPAIVAPDGFDIIDMTAGGQINSDQRRNLGSVAKVLQHAASNKLFEGENEHLSSMNNYLSETYQGFRKYFKEACNVPEPEEKFNMDKYTDLVTVSKPVIYISIEEIISTHSLLLEHQDAIAPEKNDLLSELLGSLGEVPTVESFLGEGAVDPNDPNKANTLSQLSKTEISLVLASKYDIEDGDAIDSRSLMIKTKKLIIDVIRNQPGNTLIEILETPATAQQEADHATDMVSRAMIDSRTPEEMKHSQSMIEDAQLPLEQKKRKIQRNLRTLEQTGHVSSKNKYQDILNEIAKDIRNQRIYRKLRKAELAKLQQTLNALNKKAAFYEEQINYYDTYIKTCLDNLKRKNTRRSIKLDGKGEPKGTKRAKPVKYTAAKLHEKGDLLQMQYEGVAVMKMFDKVKVNVNLLIYLLNKKFYGK
;
A
#
# COMPACT_ATOMS: atom_id res chain seq x y z
N MET A 1 11.47 -43.88 114.65
CA MET A 1 10.38 -42.88 114.65
C MET A 1 10.49 -42.06 115.92
N HIS A 2 11.14 -40.90 115.84
CA HIS A 2 11.05 -39.85 116.87
C HIS A 2 10.89 -38.52 116.12
N SER A 3 9.67 -38.04 116.00
CA SER A 3 9.35 -36.77 115.37
C SER A 3 9.72 -35.62 116.31
N PHE A 4 10.37 -34.58 115.78
CA PHE A 4 10.61 -33.34 116.51
C PHE A 4 9.26 -32.71 116.93
N PRO A 5 9.09 -32.26 118.19
CA PRO A 5 7.81 -31.74 118.68
C PRO A 5 7.21 -30.61 117.82
N GLY A 6 8.05 -29.70 117.30
CA GLY A 6 7.61 -28.59 116.44
C GLY A 6 7.03 -29.03 115.10
N VAL A 7 7.49 -30.15 114.51
CA VAL A 7 6.94 -30.66 113.24
C VAL A 7 5.51 -31.18 113.43
N VAL A 8 5.20 -31.74 114.60
CA VAL A 8 3.85 -32.19 114.95
C VAL A 8 2.93 -30.99 115.17
N ALA A 9 3.42 -29.94 115.83
CA ALA A 9 2.66 -28.70 116.03
C ALA A 9 2.30 -28.00 114.72
N VAL A 10 3.23 -27.89 113.77
CA VAL A 10 2.97 -27.36 112.41
C VAL A 10 1.91 -28.18 111.68
N GLY A 11 1.87 -29.51 111.88
CA GLY A 11 0.82 -30.38 111.37
C GLY A 11 -0.56 -30.01 111.88
N TYR A 12 -0.72 -29.91 113.20
CA TYR A 12 -2.01 -29.54 113.82
C TYR A 12 -2.46 -28.11 113.46
N ILE A 13 -1.54 -27.14 113.35
CA ILE A 13 -1.87 -25.79 112.89
C ILE A 13 -2.40 -25.83 111.46
N ASN A 14 -1.75 -26.57 110.55
CA ASN A 14 -2.23 -26.69 109.17
C ASN A 14 -3.57 -27.43 109.05
N GLU A 15 -3.86 -28.39 109.93
CA GLU A 15 -5.15 -29.09 110.02
C GLU A 15 -6.26 -28.14 110.53
N ALA A 16 -6.00 -27.35 111.58
CA ALA A 16 -6.94 -26.35 112.08
C ALA A 16 -7.26 -25.26 111.04
N ILE A 17 -6.25 -24.83 110.25
CA ILE A 17 -6.45 -23.91 109.13
C ILE A 17 -7.40 -24.50 108.06
N ASP A 18 -7.30 -25.80 107.75
CA ASP A 18 -8.18 -26.48 106.78
C ASP A 18 -9.60 -26.68 107.31
N GLU A 19 -9.77 -26.86 108.62
CA GLU A 19 -11.08 -26.95 109.27
C GLU A 19 -11.85 -25.62 109.28
N GLY A 20 -11.16 -24.48 109.10
CA GLY A 20 -11.80 -23.17 109.01
C GLY A 20 -12.34 -22.63 110.34
N ASN A 21 -11.87 -23.13 111.49
CA ASN A 21 -12.36 -22.74 112.80
C ASN A 21 -11.37 -21.81 113.53
N PRO A 22 -11.66 -20.49 113.65
CA PRO A 22 -10.76 -19.51 114.25
C PRO A 22 -10.29 -19.83 115.67
N LEU A 23 -11.19 -20.37 116.50
CA LEU A 23 -10.87 -20.70 117.89
C LEU A 23 -9.92 -21.89 117.98
N LYS A 24 -10.10 -22.89 117.12
CA LYS A 24 -9.21 -24.04 117.03
C LYS A 24 -7.85 -23.65 116.46
N THR A 25 -7.81 -22.79 115.45
CA THR A 25 -6.56 -22.26 114.90
C THR A 25 -5.79 -21.48 115.94
N LEU A 26 -6.44 -20.57 116.69
CA LEU A 26 -5.83 -19.90 117.84
C LEU A 26 -5.31 -20.89 118.90
N GLU A 27 -6.09 -21.90 119.28
CA GLU A 27 -5.67 -22.94 120.24
C GLU A 27 -4.41 -23.67 119.75
N THR A 28 -4.33 -24.01 118.46
CA THR A 28 -3.13 -24.65 117.88
C THR A 28 -1.91 -23.72 117.77
N LEU A 29 -2.11 -22.42 117.53
CA LEU A 29 -1.03 -21.41 117.51
C LEU A 29 -0.44 -21.18 118.92
N LEU A 30 -1.29 -21.24 119.96
CA LEU A 30 -0.90 -21.08 121.37
C LEU A 30 -0.29 -22.34 122.00
N LEU A 31 -0.13 -23.44 121.26
CA LEU A 31 0.51 -24.66 121.76
C LEU A 31 1.98 -24.37 122.15
N PRO A 32 2.44 -24.70 123.38
CA PRO A 32 3.83 -24.48 123.80
C PRO A 32 4.87 -25.18 122.92
N THR A 33 4.47 -26.21 122.17
CA THR A 33 5.30 -26.94 121.20
C THR A 33 5.41 -26.28 119.83
N ALA A 34 4.56 -25.28 119.52
CA ALA A 34 4.62 -24.52 118.28
C ALA A 34 5.68 -23.42 118.32
N ASN A 35 5.86 -22.77 119.48
CA ASN A 35 6.81 -21.67 119.68
C ASN A 35 6.61 -20.50 118.69
N ILE A 36 5.35 -20.19 118.36
CA ILE A 36 4.95 -18.96 117.66
C ILE A 36 4.90 -17.82 118.68
N SER A 37 5.48 -16.68 118.32
CA SER A 37 5.53 -15.46 119.14
C SER A 37 4.38 -14.50 118.78
N ASP A 38 4.05 -13.61 119.71
CA ASP A 38 3.14 -12.46 119.52
C ASP A 38 1.72 -12.80 119.04
N VAL A 39 1.20 -13.96 119.43
CA VAL A 39 -0.19 -14.39 119.18
C VAL A 39 -1.15 -13.73 120.18
N ASP A 40 -1.99 -12.79 119.71
CA ASP A 40 -3.04 -12.14 120.49
C ASP A 40 -4.41 -12.82 120.27
N PRO A 41 -5.06 -13.36 121.33
CA PRO A 41 -6.38 -13.97 121.24
C PRO A 41 -7.48 -13.11 120.58
N ALA A 42 -7.35 -11.77 120.60
CA ALA A 42 -8.32 -10.88 119.95
C ALA A 42 -8.36 -11.02 118.42
N HIS A 43 -7.27 -11.46 117.79
CA HIS A 43 -7.15 -11.57 116.32
C HIS A 43 -7.43 -12.97 115.77
N ALA A 44 -8.06 -13.87 116.54
CA ALA A 44 -8.29 -15.27 116.17
C ALA A 44 -8.88 -15.47 114.76
N GLN A 45 -9.88 -14.66 114.38
CA GLN A 45 -10.48 -14.66 113.05
C GLN A 45 -9.48 -14.25 111.97
N HIS A 46 -8.74 -13.15 112.20
CA HIS A 46 -7.78 -12.62 111.24
C HIS A 46 -6.57 -13.55 111.05
N TYR A 47 -6.06 -14.19 112.12
CA TYR A 47 -5.03 -15.22 111.98
C TYR A 47 -5.52 -16.38 111.11
N GLN A 48 -6.74 -16.87 111.33
CA GLN A 48 -7.33 -17.91 110.48
C GLN A 48 -7.41 -17.47 109.02
N ASP A 49 -7.90 -16.26 108.76
CA ASP A 49 -8.08 -15.76 107.39
C ASP A 49 -6.75 -15.52 106.68
N VAL A 50 -5.76 -14.90 107.34
CA VAL A 50 -4.41 -14.65 106.78
C VAL A 50 -3.66 -15.97 106.54
N LEU A 51 -3.68 -16.90 107.49
CA LEU A 51 -3.05 -18.23 107.34
C LEU A 51 -3.73 -19.06 106.24
N TYR A 52 -5.06 -19.03 106.16
CA TYR A 52 -5.79 -19.70 105.09
C TYR A 52 -5.48 -19.10 103.71
N HIS A 53 -5.38 -17.77 103.60
CA HIS A 53 -4.99 -17.11 102.36
C HIS A 53 -3.53 -17.38 101.96
N ALA A 54 -2.59 -17.37 102.90
CA ALA A 54 -1.20 -17.75 102.66
C ALA A 54 -1.08 -19.20 102.16
N LYS A 55 -1.79 -20.13 102.80
CA LYS A 55 -1.83 -21.54 102.40
C LYS A 55 -2.47 -21.72 101.02
N SER A 56 -3.57 -21.01 100.75
CA SER A 56 -4.26 -21.03 99.45
C SER A 56 -3.38 -20.48 98.31
N GLN A 57 -2.65 -19.40 98.55
CA GLN A 57 -1.69 -18.85 97.59
C GLN A 57 -0.56 -19.85 97.29
N LYS A 58 -0.04 -20.52 98.33
CA LYS A 58 0.98 -21.56 98.18
C LYS A 58 0.48 -22.84 97.48
N LEU A 59 -0.81 -23.15 97.58
CA LEU A 59 -1.46 -24.24 96.84
C LEU A 59 -1.62 -23.95 95.34
N GLY A 60 -1.69 -22.66 94.96
CA GLY A 60 -1.84 -22.21 93.58
C GLY A 60 -0.52 -22.06 92.81
N ASP A 61 0.63 -22.11 93.49
CA ASP A 61 1.94 -21.88 92.88
C ASP A 61 2.58 -23.21 92.40
N SER A 62 2.91 -23.28 91.10
CA SER A 62 3.36 -24.52 90.47
C SER A 62 4.80 -24.92 90.81
N GLU A 63 5.58 -24.03 91.41
CA GLU A 63 6.97 -24.29 91.82
C GLU A 63 7.10 -24.70 93.30
N SER A 64 6.00 -24.69 94.08
CA SER A 64 6.03 -25.05 95.49
C SER A 64 6.17 -26.56 95.74
N VAL A 65 7.23 -26.95 96.43
CA VAL A 65 7.55 -28.37 96.76
C VAL A 65 6.65 -28.94 97.87
N SER A 66 5.95 -28.10 98.64
CA SER A 66 5.07 -28.52 99.75
C SER A 66 3.77 -27.72 99.77
N LYS A 67 2.64 -28.42 99.92
CA LYS A 67 1.28 -27.84 100.02
C LYS A 67 0.88 -27.45 101.45
N VAL A 68 1.88 -27.31 102.33
CA VAL A 68 1.74 -27.09 103.77
C VAL A 68 2.56 -25.84 104.14
N LEU A 69 2.04 -25.01 105.04
CA LEU A 69 2.79 -23.88 105.60
C LEU A 69 3.82 -24.38 106.62
N TRP A 70 5.05 -23.90 106.51
CA TRP A 70 6.15 -24.19 107.44
C TRP A 70 6.15 -23.18 108.59
N LEU A 71 6.88 -23.49 109.67
CA LEU A 71 6.88 -22.67 110.88
C LEU A 71 7.22 -21.20 110.62
N ASP A 72 8.23 -20.94 109.80
CA ASP A 72 8.68 -19.59 109.46
C ASP A 72 7.62 -18.81 108.66
N GLU A 73 6.86 -19.50 107.79
CA GLU A 73 5.76 -18.92 107.02
C GLU A 73 4.52 -18.66 107.90
N ILE A 74 4.28 -19.52 108.90
CA ILE A 74 3.22 -19.34 109.90
C ILE A 74 3.54 -18.14 110.79
N GLN A 75 4.79 -18.01 111.27
CA GLN A 75 5.20 -16.82 112.03
C GLN A 75 5.10 -15.56 111.17
N GLN A 76 5.59 -15.58 109.92
CA GLN A 76 5.47 -14.43 109.02
C GLN A 76 4.00 -14.02 108.78
N ALA A 77 3.09 -14.98 108.66
CA ALA A 77 1.66 -14.71 108.50
C ALA A 77 1.01 -14.17 109.79
N VAL A 78 1.44 -14.61 110.97
CA VAL A 78 1.02 -14.05 112.27
C VAL A 78 1.56 -12.63 112.45
N ASP A 79 2.82 -12.39 112.11
CA ASP A 79 3.46 -11.06 112.12
C ASP A 79 2.74 -10.11 111.13
N GLU A 80 2.39 -10.58 109.93
CA GLU A 80 1.62 -9.83 108.94
C GLU A 80 0.21 -9.52 109.45
N ALA A 81 -0.49 -10.48 110.05
CA ALA A 81 -1.80 -10.27 110.65
C ALA A 81 -1.79 -9.24 111.80
N ASN A 82 -0.73 -9.25 112.63
CA ASN A 82 -0.51 -8.26 113.69
C ASN A 82 -0.27 -6.86 113.11
N VAL A 83 0.57 -6.75 112.09
CA VAL A 83 0.83 -5.48 111.39
C VAL A 83 -0.41 -4.98 110.64
N ASP A 84 -1.28 -5.88 110.17
CA ASP A 84 -2.54 -5.56 109.51
C ASP A 84 -3.56 -4.91 110.45
N GLU A 85 -3.57 -5.24 111.75
CA GLU A 85 -4.36 -4.51 112.76
C GLU A 85 -3.89 -3.04 112.90
N ASP A 86 -2.58 -2.80 112.96
CA ASP A 86 -2.03 -1.44 113.00
C ASP A 86 -2.30 -0.67 111.69
N ARG A 87 -2.19 -1.34 110.53
CA ARG A 87 -2.57 -0.76 109.23
C ARG A 87 -4.06 -0.43 109.16
N ALA A 88 -4.92 -1.32 109.66
CA ALA A 88 -6.36 -1.11 109.73
C ALA A 88 -6.68 0.09 110.63
N LYS A 89 -6.09 0.19 111.82
CA LYS A 89 -6.22 1.35 112.73
C LYS A 89 -5.74 2.66 112.09
N GLN A 90 -4.62 2.65 111.36
CA GLN A 90 -4.16 3.83 110.60
C GLN A 90 -5.15 4.24 109.51
N TRP A 91 -5.70 3.27 108.75
CA TRP A 91 -6.71 3.53 107.72
C TRP A 91 -8.06 3.98 108.28
N VAL A 92 -8.51 3.42 109.41
CA VAL A 92 -9.65 3.93 110.19
C VAL A 92 -9.40 5.39 110.52
N THR A 93 -8.24 5.70 111.12
CA THR A 93 -7.89 7.05 111.56
C THR A 93 -7.95 8.05 110.40
N LEU A 94 -7.35 7.72 109.25
CA LEU A 94 -7.46 8.52 108.03
C LEU A 94 -8.91 8.76 107.58
N VAL A 95 -9.72 7.70 107.53
CA VAL A 95 -11.11 7.79 107.07
C VAL A 95 -11.97 8.59 108.05
N VAL A 96 -11.78 8.40 109.36
CA VAL A 96 -12.46 9.13 110.42
C VAL A 96 -12.06 10.61 110.38
N ASP A 97 -10.76 10.92 110.44
CA ASP A 97 -10.24 12.29 110.48
C ASP A 97 -10.66 13.10 109.24
N VAL A 98 -10.56 12.51 108.04
CA VAL A 98 -10.99 13.18 106.80
C VAL A 98 -12.50 13.44 106.83
N ASN A 99 -13.32 12.45 107.19
CA ASN A 99 -14.78 12.64 107.22
C ASN A 99 -15.23 13.66 108.28
N GLN A 100 -14.57 13.68 109.44
CA GLN A 100 -14.82 14.66 110.50
C GLN A 100 -14.32 16.07 110.14
N CYS A 101 -13.18 16.19 109.45
CA CYS A 101 -12.67 17.45 108.91
C CYS A 101 -13.65 18.07 107.88
N LEU A 102 -14.23 17.21 107.02
CA LEU A 102 -15.28 17.62 106.07
C LEU A 102 -16.57 18.04 106.78
N GLU A 103 -17.00 17.34 107.83
CA GLU A 103 -18.15 17.73 108.69
C GLU A 103 -17.94 19.06 109.41
N GLY A 104 -16.75 19.29 109.97
CA GLY A 104 -16.39 20.50 110.69
C GLY A 104 -16.26 21.76 109.82
N LYS A 105 -16.38 21.62 108.48
CA LYS A 105 -16.27 22.70 107.48
C LYS A 105 -14.96 23.50 107.51
N LYS A 106 -13.82 22.86 107.86
CA LYS A 106 -12.50 23.52 107.98
C LYS A 106 -11.56 23.16 106.82
N SER A 107 -11.51 23.99 105.77
CA SER A 107 -10.60 23.80 104.62
C SER A 107 -9.10 23.87 105.01
N SER A 108 -8.74 24.66 106.04
CA SER A 108 -7.35 24.83 106.49
C SER A 108 -6.71 23.52 106.98
N ASP A 109 -7.52 22.63 107.55
CA ASP A 109 -7.02 21.52 108.35
C ASP A 109 -6.85 20.24 107.51
N ILE A 110 -7.42 20.21 106.29
CA ILE A 110 -7.42 19.04 105.41
C ILE A 110 -6.01 18.62 104.98
N LEU A 111 -5.10 19.58 104.79
CA LEU A 111 -3.72 19.30 104.39
C LEU A 111 -2.91 18.69 105.53
N SER A 112 -3.16 19.12 106.77
CA SER A 112 -2.60 18.47 107.96
C SER A 112 -3.16 17.07 108.13
N VAL A 113 -4.49 16.89 108.06
CA VAL A 113 -5.16 15.59 108.21
C VAL A 113 -4.70 14.56 107.17
N LEU A 114 -4.67 14.96 105.89
CA LEU A 114 -4.20 14.05 104.83
C LEU A 114 -2.70 13.72 104.96
N LYS A 115 -1.88 14.60 105.56
CA LYS A 115 -0.44 14.33 105.77
C LYS A 115 -0.13 13.60 107.07
N SER A 116 -0.91 13.78 108.14
CA SER A 116 -0.72 13.08 109.42
C SER A 116 -1.15 11.63 109.34
N SER A 117 -2.21 11.36 108.56
CA SER A 117 -2.91 10.08 108.58
C SER A 117 -2.66 9.25 107.30
N THR A 118 -1.75 9.66 106.41
CA THR A 118 -1.28 8.82 105.27
C THR A 118 0.19 8.45 105.36
N SER A 119 0.52 7.20 105.04
CA SER A 119 1.90 6.69 104.98
C SER A 119 2.74 7.35 103.87
N ASN A 120 2.09 7.90 102.83
CA ASN A 120 2.71 8.46 101.63
C ASN A 120 2.52 10.00 101.54
N ALA A 121 2.80 10.73 102.62
CA ALA A 121 2.61 12.18 102.69
C ALA A 121 3.30 13.01 101.57
N ASN A 122 4.30 12.43 100.89
CA ASN A 122 5.02 13.03 99.75
C ASN A 122 4.20 13.09 98.45
N ASP A 123 3.14 12.30 98.29
CA ASP A 123 2.31 12.29 97.08
C ASP A 123 1.22 13.39 97.08
N ILE A 124 1.00 14.06 98.21
CA ILE A 124 -0.03 15.10 98.38
C ILE A 124 0.54 16.47 98.05
N ILE A 125 0.10 17.03 96.91
CA ILE A 125 0.52 18.33 96.38
C ILE A 125 -0.02 19.47 97.29
N PRO A 126 0.83 20.21 98.04
CA PRO A 126 0.36 21.19 99.03
C PRO A 126 -0.46 22.34 98.42
N GLU A 127 -0.11 22.79 97.22
CA GLU A 127 -0.73 23.92 96.53
C GLU A 127 -2.13 23.59 95.97
N CYS A 128 -2.64 22.40 96.25
CA CYS A 128 -3.92 21.91 95.77
C CYS A 128 -4.89 21.52 96.91
N ALA A 129 -4.54 21.84 98.17
CA ALA A 129 -5.34 21.54 99.37
C ALA A 129 -6.82 21.94 99.23
N ASP A 130 -7.12 23.18 98.85
CA ASP A 130 -8.50 23.66 98.69
C ASP A 130 -9.27 22.91 97.60
N LYS A 131 -8.58 22.47 96.53
CA LYS A 131 -9.20 21.69 95.44
C LYS A 131 -9.46 20.24 95.84
N TYR A 132 -8.62 19.68 96.71
CA TYR A 132 -8.89 18.38 97.34
C TYR A 132 -10.08 18.49 98.29
N TYR A 133 -10.15 19.56 99.08
CA TYR A 133 -11.27 19.87 99.95
C TYR A 133 -12.59 19.96 99.18
N ASP A 134 -12.68 20.86 98.19
CA ASP A 134 -13.87 21.06 97.36
C ASP A 134 -14.37 19.77 96.67
N ALA A 135 -13.44 18.92 96.23
CA ALA A 135 -13.77 17.67 95.56
C ALA A 135 -14.29 16.61 96.55
N LEU A 136 -13.67 16.50 97.72
CA LEU A 136 -14.08 15.57 98.79
C LEU A 136 -15.40 16.01 99.45
N VAL A 137 -15.63 17.31 99.65
CA VAL A 137 -16.93 17.84 100.13
C VAL A 137 -18.05 17.43 99.17
N LYS A 138 -17.90 17.71 97.87
CA LYS A 138 -18.91 17.35 96.86
C LYS A 138 -19.14 15.84 96.76
N ALA A 139 -18.08 15.03 96.89
CA ALA A 139 -18.21 13.58 96.91
C ALA A 139 -19.00 13.09 98.14
N LYS A 140 -18.76 13.68 99.31
CA LYS A 140 -19.49 13.35 100.56
C LYS A 140 -20.94 13.79 100.52
N GLU A 141 -21.22 14.99 100.00
CA GLU A 141 -22.59 15.50 99.81
C GLU A 141 -23.41 14.57 98.89
N LEU A 142 -22.88 14.26 97.70
CA LEU A 142 -23.51 13.35 96.74
C LEU A 142 -23.72 11.92 97.25
N LYS A 143 -22.95 11.50 98.26
CA LYS A 143 -23.11 10.19 98.91
C LYS A 143 -24.16 10.25 100.01
N SER A 144 -24.12 11.31 100.82
CA SER A 144 -25.09 11.59 101.89
C SER A 144 -26.52 11.74 101.36
N GLU A 145 -26.71 12.34 100.18
CA GLU A 145 -28.02 12.43 99.48
C GLU A 145 -28.63 11.08 99.08
N ARG A 146 -27.84 9.99 99.05
CA ARG A 146 -28.27 8.68 98.54
C ARG A 146 -28.63 7.67 99.63
N VAL A 147 -28.41 8.00 100.89
CA VAL A 147 -28.52 7.08 102.03
C VAL A 147 -29.83 7.31 102.77
N SER A 148 -30.60 6.24 103.01
CA SER A 148 -31.89 6.30 103.73
C SER A 148 -31.85 5.72 105.15
N SER A 149 -30.75 5.06 105.53
CA SER A 149 -30.52 4.48 106.84
C SER A 149 -29.06 4.62 107.22
N GLU A 150 -28.78 5.18 108.39
CA GLU A 150 -27.42 5.44 108.86
C GLU A 150 -27.13 4.61 110.12
N GLY A 151 -25.96 3.98 110.17
CA GLY A 151 -25.46 3.25 111.34
C GLY A 151 -24.02 3.63 111.71
N SER A 152 -23.54 3.07 112.82
CA SER A 152 -22.26 3.46 113.44
C SER A 152 -21.05 2.69 112.91
N TRP A 153 -21.21 1.69 112.03
CA TRP A 153 -20.12 0.81 111.61
C TRP A 153 -19.51 1.21 110.26
N LEU A 154 -18.19 1.33 110.22
CA LEU A 154 -17.40 1.43 108.99
C LEU A 154 -16.92 0.04 108.59
N LYS A 155 -17.13 -0.32 107.32
CA LYS A 155 -16.47 -1.47 106.70
C LYS A 155 -15.23 -0.99 105.95
N LEU A 156 -14.07 -1.50 106.35
CA LEU A 156 -12.81 -1.34 105.63
C LEU A 156 -12.39 -2.69 105.05
N ASN A 157 -11.70 -2.63 103.91
CA ASN A 157 -11.33 -3.80 103.14
C ASN A 157 -9.82 -3.72 102.86
N LEU A 158 -9.05 -4.39 103.71
CA LEU A 158 -7.59 -4.37 103.73
C LEU A 158 -7.03 -5.36 102.71
N HIS A 159 -6.01 -4.94 101.95
CA HIS A 159 -5.36 -5.70 100.86
C HIS A 159 -6.30 -6.29 99.80
N GLU A 160 -7.53 -5.78 99.71
CA GLU A 160 -8.64 -6.35 98.92
C GLU A 160 -9.05 -7.78 99.30
N LYS A 161 -8.68 -8.23 100.51
CA LYS A 161 -8.87 -9.60 101.02
C LYS A 161 -9.60 -9.67 102.36
N TYR A 162 -9.24 -8.82 103.32
CA TYR A 162 -9.70 -8.92 104.71
C TYR A 162 -10.63 -7.78 105.06
N ASP A 163 -11.79 -8.07 105.65
CA ASP A 163 -12.78 -7.07 106.04
C ASP A 163 -12.67 -6.72 107.53
N TYR A 164 -12.37 -5.46 107.83
CA TYR A 164 -12.30 -4.91 109.18
C TYR A 164 -13.52 -4.02 109.46
N TYR A 165 -14.13 -4.21 110.62
CA TYR A 165 -15.31 -3.48 111.07
C TYR A 165 -14.96 -2.55 112.22
N TYR A 166 -15.19 -1.25 112.07
CA TYR A 166 -14.88 -0.25 113.10
C TYR A 166 -16.13 0.55 113.50
N ASN A 167 -16.42 0.63 114.79
CA ASN A 167 -17.54 1.40 115.30
C ASN A 167 -17.12 2.85 115.59
N THR A 168 -17.76 3.84 114.97
CA THR A 168 -17.40 5.26 115.15
C THR A 168 -17.72 5.81 116.53
N ASP A 169 -18.60 5.13 117.29
CA ASP A 169 -19.21 5.66 118.50
C ASP A 169 -18.60 5.00 119.75
N SER A 170 -18.41 3.67 119.74
CA SER A 170 -17.66 2.96 120.80
C SER A 170 -16.14 2.98 120.60
N LYS A 171 -15.67 3.30 119.38
CA LYS A 171 -14.25 3.25 118.96
C LYS A 171 -13.62 1.87 118.96
N GLU A 172 -14.44 0.82 118.99
CA GLU A 172 -14.00 -0.57 118.95
C GLU A 172 -13.82 -1.05 117.49
N GLY A 173 -12.78 -1.85 117.26
CA GLY A 173 -12.53 -2.54 116.00
C GLY A 173 -12.75 -4.05 116.15
N SER A 174 -13.18 -4.71 115.08
CA SER A 174 -13.36 -6.16 115.03
C SER A 174 -13.14 -6.72 113.64
N TRP A 175 -12.50 -7.89 113.58
CA TRP A 175 -12.38 -8.73 112.38
C TRP A 175 -13.61 -9.63 112.16
N VAL A 176 -14.56 -9.63 113.09
CA VAL A 176 -15.80 -10.40 113.01
C VAL A 176 -16.96 -9.46 112.70
N ILE A 177 -17.93 -9.91 111.89
CA ILE A 177 -19.15 -9.15 111.60
C ILE A 177 -19.99 -9.02 112.89
N PRO A 178 -20.26 -7.79 113.39
CA PRO A 178 -21.10 -7.61 114.57
C PRO A 178 -22.58 -7.97 114.29
N GLU A 179 -23.26 -8.56 115.27
CA GLU A 179 -24.65 -9.07 115.11
C GLU A 179 -25.68 -7.99 114.72
N SER A 180 -25.38 -6.71 114.93
CA SER A 180 -26.22 -5.56 114.55
C SER A 180 -25.47 -4.51 113.71
N CYS A 181 -24.73 -4.97 112.69
CA CYS A 181 -23.93 -4.11 111.83
C CYS A 181 -24.78 -3.30 110.82
N LEU A 182 -25.19 -2.08 111.20
CA LEU A 182 -25.67 -1.05 110.27
C LEU A 182 -24.50 -0.15 109.83
N TYR A 183 -24.31 0.00 108.52
CA TYR A 183 -23.16 0.71 107.96
C TYR A 183 -23.34 2.23 107.91
N LYS A 184 -22.22 2.95 108.07
CA LYS A 184 -22.13 4.41 107.95
C LYS A 184 -21.91 4.84 106.50
N GLU A 185 -22.91 4.60 105.66
CA GLU A 185 -22.82 4.81 104.21
C GLU A 185 -22.65 6.29 103.79
N SER A 186 -22.97 7.24 104.68
CA SER A 186 -22.80 8.69 104.48
C SER A 186 -21.34 9.13 104.35
N TRP A 187 -20.40 8.33 104.87
CA TRP A 187 -18.97 8.66 104.90
C TRP A 187 -18.23 8.19 103.64
N LEU A 188 -17.22 8.96 103.23
CA LEU A 188 -16.30 8.56 102.17
C LEU A 188 -15.41 7.41 102.65
N THR A 189 -15.27 6.38 101.82
CA THR A 189 -14.30 5.30 102.02
C THR A 189 -12.89 5.78 101.69
N GLY A 190 -11.87 5.14 102.28
CA GLY A 190 -10.49 5.49 101.98
C GLY A 190 -10.10 5.23 100.51
N LYS A 191 -10.71 4.25 99.82
CA LYS A 191 -10.50 4.05 98.37
C LYS A 191 -11.02 5.23 97.54
N GLU A 192 -12.16 5.82 97.92
CA GLU A 192 -12.68 7.05 97.28
C GLU A 192 -11.73 8.23 97.51
N ILE A 193 -11.30 8.45 98.77
CA ILE A 193 -10.35 9.52 99.15
C ILE A 193 -9.03 9.38 98.38
N GLU A 194 -8.50 8.16 98.27
CA GLU A 194 -7.23 7.88 97.59
C GLU A 194 -7.31 8.09 96.07
N ALA A 195 -8.42 7.69 95.45
CA ALA A 195 -8.66 7.88 94.02
C ALA A 195 -8.68 9.35 93.61
N PHE A 196 -9.14 10.27 94.47
CA PHE A 196 -9.20 11.70 94.18
C PHE A 196 -7.82 12.33 93.99
N TRP A 197 -6.88 12.13 94.91
CA TRP A 197 -5.55 12.74 94.80
C TRP A 197 -4.70 12.06 93.72
N LYS A 198 -4.77 10.72 93.59
CA LYS A 198 -4.12 9.98 92.49
C LYS A 198 -4.61 10.47 91.12
N GLY A 199 -5.93 10.59 90.95
CA GLY A 199 -6.54 11.09 89.73
C GLY A 199 -6.16 12.54 89.40
N TYR A 200 -5.99 13.40 90.40
CA TYR A 200 -5.52 14.77 90.20
C TYR A 200 -4.05 14.84 89.78
N LYS A 201 -3.16 14.05 90.41
CA LYS A 201 -1.74 13.94 90.04
C LYS A 201 -1.58 13.55 88.58
N GLN A 202 -2.27 12.49 88.14
CA GLN A 202 -2.21 12.02 86.75
C GLN A 202 -2.73 13.07 85.74
N ARG A 203 -3.80 13.79 86.09
CA ARG A 203 -4.33 14.89 85.26
C ARG A 203 -3.34 16.06 85.16
N LYS A 204 -2.63 16.41 86.25
CA LYS A 204 -1.60 17.47 86.26
C LYS A 204 -0.43 17.10 85.35
N GLU A 205 0.06 15.86 85.42
CA GLU A 205 1.11 15.34 84.53
C GLU A 205 0.67 15.33 83.05
N TYR A 206 -0.55 14.89 82.77
CA TYR A 206 -1.11 14.93 81.40
C TYR A 206 -1.21 16.36 80.87
N MET A 207 -1.71 17.30 81.68
CA MET A 207 -1.79 18.72 81.31
C MET A 207 -0.41 19.31 81.05
N HIS A 208 0.60 19.01 81.89
CA HIS A 208 1.98 19.44 81.66
C HIS A 208 2.52 18.89 80.33
N ARG A 209 2.38 17.58 80.07
CA ARG A 209 2.83 16.95 78.82
C ARG A 209 2.12 17.52 77.59
N ARG A 210 0.82 17.78 77.69
CA ARG A 210 0.04 18.44 76.64
C ARG A 210 0.54 19.87 76.39
N GLN A 211 0.82 20.63 77.45
CA GLN A 211 1.40 21.97 77.32
C GLN A 211 2.77 21.93 76.64
N THR A 212 3.66 21.00 77.05
CA THR A 212 4.96 20.79 76.39
C THR A 212 4.82 20.53 74.88
N PHE A 213 3.79 19.79 74.43
CA PHE A 213 3.53 19.60 73.01
C PHE A 213 2.96 20.84 72.31
N ILE A 214 2.16 21.65 72.98
CA ILE A 214 1.64 22.93 72.46
C ILE A 214 2.80 23.93 72.30
N ASP A 215 3.63 24.10 73.33
CA ASP A 215 4.77 25.01 73.35
C ASP A 215 5.83 24.67 72.26
N ASN A 216 5.89 23.39 71.86
CA ASN A 216 6.84 22.88 70.86
C ASN A 216 6.17 22.57 69.49
N ALA A 217 4.95 23.07 69.24
CA ALA A 217 4.18 22.75 68.03
C ALA A 217 4.97 23.03 66.74
N ASP A 218 5.65 24.18 66.63
CA ASP A 218 6.44 24.55 65.45
C ASP A 218 7.61 23.58 65.17
N SER A 219 8.28 23.11 66.23
CA SER A 219 9.35 22.12 66.13
C SER A 219 8.82 20.77 65.68
N ILE A 220 7.66 20.36 66.20
CA ILE A 220 6.97 19.12 65.78
C ILE A 220 6.54 19.21 64.32
N VAL A 221 5.96 20.33 63.87
CA VAL A 221 5.56 20.56 62.48
C VAL A 221 6.78 20.56 61.55
N LYS A 222 7.91 21.18 61.94
CA LYS A 222 9.17 21.11 61.19
C LYS A 222 9.65 19.66 61.02
N ILE A 223 9.72 18.88 62.10
CA ILE A 223 10.12 17.46 62.06
C ILE A 223 9.16 16.64 61.18
N GLN A 224 7.85 16.81 61.35
CA GLN A 224 6.85 16.16 60.50
C GLN A 224 7.02 16.53 59.02
N SER A 225 7.32 17.80 58.70
CA SER A 225 7.58 18.24 57.33
C SER A 225 8.81 17.55 56.72
N TRP A 226 9.88 17.35 57.51
CA TRP A 226 11.08 16.64 57.07
C TRP A 226 10.81 15.16 56.78
N PHE A 227 10.06 14.47 57.64
CA PHE A 227 9.64 13.08 57.41
C PHE A 227 8.70 12.92 56.21
N ARG A 228 7.75 13.86 56.01
CA ARG A 228 6.88 13.91 54.82
C ARG A 228 7.72 14.12 53.55
N MET A 229 8.66 15.06 53.57
CA MET A 229 9.58 15.33 52.45
C MET A 229 10.49 14.13 52.15
N ALA A 230 11.07 13.49 53.17
CA ALA A 230 11.92 12.31 53.00
C ALA A 230 11.14 11.13 52.38
N THR A 231 9.92 10.89 52.85
CA THR A 231 9.03 9.86 52.27
C THR A 231 8.65 10.18 50.82
N ALA A 232 8.21 11.41 50.55
CA ALA A 232 7.86 11.84 49.19
C ALA A 232 9.06 11.75 48.22
N ARG A 233 10.26 12.17 48.66
CA ARG A 233 11.51 12.07 47.91
C ARG A 233 11.90 10.62 47.65
N LYS A 234 11.74 9.72 48.62
CA LYS A 234 11.98 8.28 48.45
C LYS A 234 11.05 7.68 47.38
N SER A 235 9.75 8.01 47.43
CA SER A 235 8.77 7.56 46.42
C SER A 235 9.07 8.11 45.03
N TYR A 236 9.41 9.40 44.92
CA TYR A 236 9.81 10.03 43.65
C TYR A 236 11.06 9.37 43.06
N LEU A 237 12.12 9.18 43.85
CA LEU A 237 13.36 8.54 43.40
C LEU A 237 13.15 7.08 43.00
N SER A 238 12.32 6.33 43.72
CA SER A 238 11.93 4.97 43.34
C SER A 238 11.19 4.94 42.00
N ARG A 239 10.28 5.88 41.76
CA ARG A 239 9.55 5.98 40.48
C ARG A 239 10.46 6.43 39.32
N LEU A 240 11.38 7.34 39.58
CA LEU A 240 12.39 7.78 38.60
C LEU A 240 13.34 6.63 38.23
N GLN A 241 13.77 5.84 39.22
CA GLN A 241 14.60 4.67 38.97
C GLN A 241 13.85 3.61 38.15
N TYR A 242 12.60 3.32 38.50
CA TYR A 242 11.73 2.43 37.69
C TYR A 242 11.67 2.86 36.21
N PHE A 243 11.52 4.16 35.91
CA PHE A 243 11.54 4.64 34.53
C PHE A 243 12.91 4.55 33.85
N ARG A 244 14.02 4.67 34.61
CA ARG A 244 15.38 4.48 34.08
C ARG A 244 15.66 3.02 33.74
N ASP A 245 15.28 2.11 34.64
CA ASP A 245 15.45 0.66 34.48
C ASP A 245 14.66 0.13 33.27
N HIS A 246 13.46 0.68 33.03
CA HIS A 246 12.57 0.30 31.93
C HIS A 246 12.66 1.23 30.70
N ASN A 247 13.77 1.96 30.53
CA ASN A 247 13.89 2.95 29.44
C ASN A 247 13.75 2.31 28.04
N ASN A 248 14.22 1.08 27.87
CA ASN A 248 14.11 0.34 26.60
C ASN A 248 12.65 -0.03 26.27
N GLU A 249 11.88 -0.45 27.28
CA GLU A 249 10.46 -0.78 27.19
C GLU A 249 9.66 0.49 26.89
N ILE A 250 9.98 1.60 27.55
CA ILE A 250 9.36 2.90 27.29
C ILE A 250 9.64 3.36 25.85
N VAL A 251 10.87 3.23 25.36
CA VAL A 251 11.20 3.54 23.95
C VAL A 251 10.44 2.65 22.97
N LYS A 252 10.25 1.35 23.26
CA LYS A 252 9.42 0.44 22.45
C LYS A 252 7.93 0.83 22.47
N ILE A 253 7.38 1.21 23.63
CA ILE A 253 5.99 1.68 23.74
C ILE A 253 5.83 3.02 23.02
N GLN A 254 6.77 3.96 23.17
CA GLN A 254 6.76 5.23 22.48
C GLN A 254 6.89 5.06 20.97
N SER A 255 7.74 4.16 20.47
CA SER A 255 7.88 3.90 19.03
C SER A 255 6.62 3.26 18.45
N LEU A 256 5.99 2.32 19.18
CA LEU A 256 4.70 1.74 18.81
C LEU A 256 3.58 2.81 18.75
N LEU A 257 3.48 3.67 19.76
CA LEU A 257 2.49 4.76 19.79
C LEU A 257 2.74 5.81 18.69
N ARG A 258 4.00 6.17 18.42
CA ARG A 258 4.38 7.05 17.30
C ARG A 258 4.02 6.41 15.96
N ALA A 259 4.30 5.12 15.78
CA ALA A 259 3.96 4.37 14.57
C ALA A 259 2.45 4.23 14.38
N ASN A 260 1.68 4.01 15.45
CA ASN A 260 0.22 3.94 15.36
C ASN A 260 -0.37 5.31 15.01
N LYS A 261 0.09 6.38 15.66
CA LYS A 261 -0.29 7.76 15.31
C LYS A 261 0.02 8.10 13.85
N ALA A 262 1.21 7.73 13.35
CA ALA A 262 1.59 7.93 11.96
C ALA A 262 0.72 7.12 10.97
N ARG A 263 0.28 5.90 11.35
CA ARG A 263 -0.69 5.12 10.57
C ARG A 263 -2.07 5.76 10.55
N ASP A 264 -2.55 6.30 11.66
CA ASP A 264 -3.84 6.96 11.73
C ASP A 264 -3.83 8.32 11.01
N ASP A 265 -2.72 9.08 11.09
CA ASP A 265 -2.43 10.23 10.22
C ASP A 265 -2.51 9.83 8.73
N TYR A 266 -1.87 8.72 8.34
CA TYR A 266 -1.89 8.23 6.95
C TYR A 266 -3.28 7.74 6.50
N LYS A 267 -4.03 7.01 7.34
CA LYS A 267 -5.42 6.64 7.07
C LYS A 267 -6.30 7.88 6.86
N THR A 268 -6.09 8.91 7.68
CA THR A 268 -6.82 10.19 7.56
C THR A 268 -6.51 10.87 6.24
N LEU A 269 -5.24 10.89 5.79
CA LEU A 269 -4.87 11.43 4.49
C LEU A 269 -5.49 10.65 3.32
N VAL A 270 -5.49 9.31 3.37
CA VAL A 270 -5.96 8.47 2.28
C VAL A 270 -7.48 8.45 2.18
N GLY A 271 -8.16 8.21 3.31
CA GLY A 271 -9.59 7.92 3.37
C GLY A 271 -10.52 9.09 3.72
N SER A 272 -9.99 10.25 4.13
CA SER A 272 -10.83 11.46 4.27
C SER A 272 -10.95 12.20 2.95
N GLU A 273 -12.15 12.69 2.64
CA GLU A 273 -12.36 13.69 1.58
C GLU A 273 -11.74 15.05 1.96
N ASN A 274 -11.75 15.36 3.27
CA ASN A 274 -11.29 16.63 3.84
C ASN A 274 -10.21 16.37 4.92
N PRO A 275 -8.97 16.06 4.54
CA PRO A 275 -7.90 15.83 5.51
C PRO A 275 -7.44 17.14 6.18
N PRO A 276 -7.18 17.16 7.51
CA PRO A 276 -6.70 18.35 8.20
C PRO A 276 -5.33 18.83 7.71
N LEU A 277 -5.11 20.15 7.70
CA LEU A 277 -3.83 20.75 7.30
C LEU A 277 -2.63 20.23 8.10
N THR A 278 -2.82 19.91 9.38
CA THR A 278 -1.79 19.31 10.24
C THR A 278 -1.39 17.89 9.83
N VAL A 279 -2.28 17.16 9.15
CA VAL A 279 -2.00 15.86 8.53
C VAL A 279 -1.30 16.08 7.19
N ILE A 280 -1.85 16.95 6.33
CA ILE A 280 -1.26 17.30 5.03
C ILE A 280 0.21 17.72 5.20
N ARG A 281 0.49 18.68 6.10
CA ARG A 281 1.85 19.17 6.39
C ARG A 281 2.85 18.05 6.70
N LYS A 282 2.45 17.04 7.48
CA LYS A 282 3.33 15.90 7.82
C LYS A 282 3.75 15.10 6.59
N PHE A 283 2.98 15.12 5.51
CA PHE A 283 3.21 14.33 4.30
C PHE A 283 3.60 15.17 3.07
N VAL A 284 3.70 16.50 3.19
CA VAL A 284 4.14 17.41 2.11
C VAL A 284 5.49 17.01 1.52
N TYR A 285 6.41 16.47 2.33
CA TYR A 285 7.72 15.99 1.87
C TYR A 285 7.62 14.86 0.83
N LEU A 286 6.50 14.14 0.75
CA LEU A 286 6.31 13.08 -0.26
C LEU A 286 6.17 13.66 -1.67
N LEU A 287 5.83 14.94 -1.82
CA LEU A 287 5.77 15.65 -3.10
C LEU A 287 7.14 16.04 -3.63
N ASP A 288 8.16 16.14 -2.76
CA ASP A 288 9.53 16.40 -3.21
C ASP A 288 9.98 15.23 -4.11
N GLN A 289 10.59 15.57 -5.24
CA GLN A 289 11.18 14.60 -6.15
C GLN A 289 12.58 14.24 -5.66
N SER A 290 12.87 12.96 -5.56
CA SER A 290 14.20 12.45 -5.24
C SER A 290 15.09 12.52 -6.48
N ASP A 291 16.42 12.67 -6.28
CA ASP A 291 17.43 12.43 -7.33
C ASP A 291 17.17 11.11 -8.11
N LEU A 292 16.64 10.08 -7.42
CA LEU A 292 16.23 8.82 -8.05
C LEU A 292 14.99 8.98 -8.95
N ASP A 293 13.99 9.77 -8.54
CA ASP A 293 12.79 10.03 -9.37
C ASP A 293 13.17 10.78 -10.66
N PHE A 294 14.12 11.73 -10.56
CA PHE A 294 14.68 12.46 -11.72
C PHE A 294 15.46 11.52 -12.65
N GLN A 295 16.34 10.67 -12.11
CA GLN A 295 17.10 9.71 -12.90
C GLN A 295 16.17 8.69 -13.61
N GLU A 296 15.10 8.24 -12.94
CA GLU A 296 14.07 7.39 -13.54
C GLU A 296 13.28 8.11 -14.64
N GLU A 297 13.04 9.43 -14.52
CA GLU A 297 12.36 10.21 -15.57
C GLU A 297 13.25 10.44 -16.80
N LEU A 298 14.54 10.70 -16.60
CA LEU A 298 15.53 10.81 -17.68
C LEU A 298 15.70 9.49 -18.43
N GLU A 299 15.78 8.37 -17.73
CA GLU A 299 15.88 7.05 -18.38
C GLU A 299 14.57 6.68 -19.10
N VAL A 300 13.40 7.06 -18.59
CA VAL A 300 12.12 6.91 -19.32
C VAL A 300 12.12 7.76 -20.60
N ALA A 301 12.58 9.01 -20.55
CA ALA A 301 12.69 9.86 -21.75
C ALA A 301 13.64 9.24 -22.80
N ARG A 302 14.85 8.85 -22.38
CA ARG A 302 15.86 8.20 -23.24
C ARG A 302 15.34 6.90 -23.87
N LEU A 303 14.64 6.06 -23.09
CA LEU A 303 14.07 4.81 -23.59
C LEU A 303 12.89 5.02 -24.53
N ARG A 304 12.08 6.07 -24.36
CA ARG A 304 11.01 6.42 -25.31
C ARG A 304 11.58 6.77 -26.68
N GLU A 305 12.64 7.58 -26.73
CA GLU A 305 13.36 7.90 -27.96
C GLU A 305 13.93 6.65 -28.65
N GLU A 306 14.62 5.80 -27.88
CA GLU A 306 15.20 4.55 -28.39
C GLU A 306 14.10 3.59 -28.89
N VAL A 307 12.92 3.55 -28.26
CA VAL A 307 11.79 2.74 -28.71
C VAL A 307 11.18 3.28 -30.01
N VAL A 308 10.94 4.59 -30.14
CA VAL A 308 10.34 5.18 -31.36
C VAL A 308 11.26 5.01 -32.57
N THR A 309 12.56 5.32 -32.42
CA THR A 309 13.57 5.13 -33.47
C THR A 309 13.68 3.66 -33.90
N LYS A 310 13.67 2.72 -32.95
CA LYS A 310 13.68 1.27 -33.25
C LYS A 310 12.39 0.76 -33.91
N ILE A 311 11.22 1.30 -33.55
CA ILE A 311 9.94 0.99 -34.25
C ILE A 311 10.05 1.39 -35.72
N ARG A 312 10.49 2.61 -36.02
CA ARG A 312 10.65 3.11 -37.39
C ARG A 312 11.68 2.31 -38.19
N ALA A 313 12.85 2.05 -37.61
CA ALA A 313 13.88 1.22 -38.24
C ALA A 313 13.34 -0.18 -38.60
N ASN A 314 12.62 -0.83 -37.69
CA ASN A 314 12.00 -2.13 -37.94
C ASN A 314 10.91 -2.09 -39.02
N GLN A 315 10.02 -1.10 -39.00
CA GLN A 315 9.01 -0.94 -40.07
C GLN A 315 9.64 -0.71 -41.45
N GLN A 316 10.76 0.02 -41.52
CA GLN A 316 11.47 0.25 -42.77
C GLN A 316 12.16 -1.04 -43.26
N LEU A 317 12.77 -1.82 -42.37
CA LEU A 317 13.32 -3.14 -42.69
C LEU A 317 12.22 -4.10 -43.17
N GLU A 318 11.07 -4.13 -42.50
CA GLU A 318 9.90 -4.93 -42.87
C GLU A 318 9.38 -4.56 -44.28
N LYS A 319 9.28 -3.27 -44.60
CA LYS A 319 8.90 -2.78 -45.93
C LYS A 319 9.94 -3.17 -47.01
N ASP A 320 11.23 -3.03 -46.73
CA ASP A 320 12.29 -3.39 -47.68
C ASP A 320 12.43 -4.91 -47.89
N LEU A 321 12.15 -5.71 -46.85
CA LEU A 321 12.09 -7.18 -46.89
C LEU A 321 10.87 -7.68 -47.68
N ASN A 322 9.68 -7.15 -47.42
CA ASN A 322 8.48 -7.49 -48.21
C ASN A 322 8.69 -7.21 -49.71
N LEU A 323 9.38 -6.11 -50.05
CA LEU A 323 9.79 -5.82 -51.44
C LEU A 323 10.81 -6.83 -51.98
N MET A 324 11.71 -7.35 -51.15
CA MET A 324 12.62 -8.44 -51.53
C MET A 324 11.85 -9.72 -51.81
N ASP A 325 10.91 -10.11 -50.95
CA ASP A 325 10.08 -11.30 -51.12
C ASP A 325 9.24 -11.26 -52.39
N ILE A 326 8.61 -10.11 -52.68
CA ILE A 326 7.90 -9.90 -53.95
C ILE A 326 8.86 -10.05 -55.14
N LYS A 327 10.06 -9.46 -55.08
CA LYS A 327 11.08 -9.57 -56.13
C LYS A 327 11.59 -11.00 -56.32
N ILE A 328 11.85 -11.75 -55.26
CA ILE A 328 12.27 -13.16 -55.31
C ILE A 328 11.12 -14.02 -55.85
N GLY A 329 9.87 -13.79 -55.42
CA GLY A 329 8.69 -14.49 -55.94
C GLY A 329 8.45 -14.22 -57.44
N LEU A 330 8.72 -13.00 -57.92
CA LEU A 330 8.68 -12.65 -59.34
C LEU A 330 9.85 -13.29 -60.11
N LEU A 331 11.04 -13.37 -59.52
CA LEU A 331 12.21 -14.03 -60.11
C LEU A 331 11.96 -15.53 -60.29
N VAL A 332 11.41 -16.22 -59.28
CA VAL A 332 11.00 -17.63 -59.36
C VAL A 332 9.93 -17.85 -60.44
N LYS A 333 9.06 -16.87 -60.68
CA LYS A 333 8.07 -16.86 -61.77
C LYS A 333 8.63 -16.37 -63.13
N ASN A 334 9.94 -16.13 -63.23
CA ASN A 334 10.64 -15.58 -64.42
C ASN A 334 10.07 -14.24 -64.94
N ARG A 335 9.52 -13.40 -64.05
CA ARG A 335 8.88 -12.11 -64.39
C ARG A 335 9.75 -10.86 -64.13
N ILE A 336 10.95 -11.03 -63.58
CA ILE A 336 11.92 -9.97 -63.32
C ILE A 336 13.34 -10.50 -63.53
N THR A 337 14.32 -9.64 -63.79
CA THR A 337 15.72 -10.07 -63.94
C THR A 337 16.36 -10.32 -62.57
N LEU A 338 17.40 -11.17 -62.53
CA LEU A 338 18.19 -11.36 -61.31
C LEU A 338 18.94 -10.07 -60.89
N GLU A 339 19.23 -9.18 -61.84
CA GLU A 339 19.96 -7.93 -61.60
C GLU A 339 19.14 -6.92 -60.81
N ASP A 340 17.81 -6.89 -61.01
CA ASP A 340 16.85 -6.09 -60.23
C ASP A 340 16.67 -6.56 -58.77
N VAL A 341 16.98 -7.83 -58.51
CA VAL A 341 17.00 -8.44 -57.17
C VAL A 341 18.34 -8.14 -56.49
N ILE A 342 19.46 -8.24 -57.21
CA ILE A 342 20.80 -7.91 -56.71
C ILE A 342 20.95 -6.43 -56.39
N SER A 343 20.39 -5.53 -57.20
CA SER A 343 20.42 -4.09 -56.92
C SER A 343 19.68 -3.75 -55.61
N HIS A 344 18.56 -4.43 -55.34
CA HIS A 344 17.82 -4.35 -54.08
C HIS A 344 18.63 -4.94 -52.91
N SER A 345 19.25 -6.10 -53.09
CA SER A 345 20.05 -6.76 -52.04
C SER A 345 21.30 -5.95 -51.67
N LYS A 346 21.97 -5.33 -52.66
CA LYS A 346 23.07 -4.38 -52.41
C LYS A 346 22.59 -3.14 -51.65
N LYS A 347 21.40 -2.61 -51.94
CA LYS A 347 20.81 -1.46 -51.22
C LYS A 347 20.52 -1.81 -49.75
N LEU A 348 19.98 -3.00 -49.50
CA LEU A 348 19.76 -3.54 -48.15
C LEU A 348 21.08 -3.78 -47.39
N ASN A 349 22.09 -4.38 -48.03
CA ASN A 349 23.40 -4.58 -47.41
C ASN A 349 24.14 -3.26 -47.12
N LYS A 350 23.93 -2.23 -47.93
CA LYS A 350 24.53 -0.91 -47.67
C LYS A 350 23.97 -0.29 -46.38
N LYS A 351 22.66 -0.45 -46.11
CA LYS A 351 22.04 -0.08 -44.82
C LYS A 351 22.55 -0.93 -43.65
N LYS A 352 22.84 -2.22 -43.90
CA LYS A 352 23.40 -3.16 -42.90
C LYS A 352 24.84 -2.85 -42.48
N GLY A 353 25.61 -2.21 -43.36
CA GLY A 353 27.05 -2.02 -43.22
C GLY A 353 27.52 -0.72 -42.56
N GLY A 354 26.61 0.19 -42.21
CA GLY A 354 26.98 1.44 -41.52
C GLY A 354 26.09 2.63 -41.87
N GLU A 355 25.04 2.84 -41.08
CA GLU A 355 24.32 4.13 -40.97
C GLU A 355 24.09 4.50 -39.48
N MET A 356 24.95 4.00 -38.58
CA MET A 356 25.00 4.37 -37.15
C MET A 356 26.11 5.40 -36.84
N GLU A 357 27.09 5.59 -37.75
CA GLU A 357 28.26 6.47 -37.53
C GLU A 357 28.09 7.91 -38.04
N ILE A 358 26.98 8.26 -38.71
CA ILE A 358 26.74 9.63 -39.19
C ILE A 358 26.06 10.50 -38.11
N LEU A 359 25.36 9.90 -37.14
CA LEU A 359 24.72 10.62 -36.04
C LEU A 359 25.73 11.23 -35.04
N ASN A 360 26.90 10.63 -34.85
CA ASN A 360 27.91 11.10 -33.87
C ASN A 360 28.88 12.17 -34.40
N ASN A 361 28.80 12.55 -35.68
CA ASN A 361 29.64 13.63 -36.26
C ASN A 361 28.84 14.87 -36.69
N THR A 362 27.57 14.96 -36.29
CA THR A 362 26.79 16.22 -36.29
C THR A 362 26.60 16.80 -34.89
N ASP A 363 27.32 16.26 -33.90
CA ASP A 363 27.55 16.93 -32.61
C ASP A 363 28.11 18.34 -32.86
N ASN A 364 27.35 19.35 -32.40
CA ASN A 364 27.64 20.79 -32.44
C ASN A 364 27.34 21.57 -33.73
N GLN A 365 26.55 21.04 -34.69
CA GLN A 365 25.84 21.90 -35.67
C GLN A 365 24.30 21.89 -35.55
N GLY A 366 23.75 21.18 -34.56
CA GLY A 366 22.31 21.19 -34.30
C GLY A 366 21.78 22.56 -33.87
N ILE A 367 20.95 23.18 -34.73
CA ILE A 367 19.78 24.03 -34.43
C ILE A 367 20.02 25.37 -33.67
N LYS A 368 21.13 25.53 -32.93
CA LYS A 368 21.47 26.74 -32.15
C LYS A 368 21.78 27.96 -33.03
N SER A 369 22.15 27.75 -34.28
CA SER A 369 22.37 28.79 -35.32
C SER A 369 21.14 29.13 -36.16
N LEU A 370 19.95 28.61 -35.84
CA LEU A 370 18.71 29.01 -36.54
C LEU A 370 18.42 30.50 -36.36
N SER A 371 18.01 31.14 -37.46
CA SER A 371 17.51 32.51 -37.47
C SER A 371 16.28 32.65 -36.56
N LYS A 372 16.07 33.84 -36.00
CA LYS A 372 14.97 34.15 -35.07
C LYS A 372 13.60 33.74 -35.64
N GLU A 373 13.43 33.92 -36.95
CA GLU A 373 12.25 33.54 -37.72
C GLU A 373 12.01 32.03 -37.73
N ARG A 374 13.03 31.22 -38.04
CA ARG A 374 12.91 29.74 -38.08
C ARG A 374 12.62 29.13 -36.71
N ARG A 375 13.12 29.71 -35.61
CA ARG A 375 12.73 29.28 -34.25
C ARG A 375 11.24 29.52 -34.01
N LYS A 376 10.74 30.71 -34.36
CA LYS A 376 9.30 31.03 -34.29
C LYS A 376 8.46 30.08 -35.13
N THR A 377 8.90 29.71 -36.34
CA THR A 377 8.22 28.70 -37.18
C THR A 377 8.14 27.35 -36.47
N LEU A 378 9.23 26.86 -35.87
CA LEU A 378 9.25 25.59 -35.12
C LEU A 378 8.39 25.64 -33.86
N GLU A 379 8.41 26.75 -33.11
CA GLU A 379 7.50 27.01 -31.98
C GLU A 379 6.02 26.99 -32.41
N THR A 380 5.72 27.51 -33.61
CA THR A 380 4.36 27.49 -34.16
C THR A 380 3.95 26.06 -34.57
N TYR A 381 4.85 25.25 -35.12
CA TYR A 381 4.61 23.82 -35.36
C TYR A 381 4.42 23.03 -34.04
N GLN A 382 5.16 23.36 -32.98
CA GLN A 382 4.96 22.76 -31.64
C GLN A 382 3.55 23.04 -31.11
N GLN A 383 3.06 24.28 -31.26
CA GLN A 383 1.69 24.66 -30.89
C GLN A 383 0.64 23.95 -31.75
N LEU A 384 0.86 23.86 -33.06
CA LEU A 384 -0.02 23.15 -34.01
C LEU A 384 -0.17 21.67 -33.63
N PHE A 385 0.93 20.95 -33.43
CA PHE A 385 0.87 19.53 -33.11
C PHE A 385 0.31 19.28 -31.70
N TYR A 386 0.52 20.18 -30.74
CA TYR A 386 -0.15 20.13 -29.44
C TYR A 386 -1.67 20.27 -29.57
N LEU A 387 -2.15 21.20 -30.39
CA LEU A 387 -3.58 21.39 -30.65
C LEU A 387 -4.21 20.14 -31.29
N LEU A 388 -3.55 19.54 -32.29
CA LEU A 388 -4.02 18.34 -32.96
C LEU A 388 -4.04 17.11 -32.04
N GLN A 389 -3.09 16.98 -31.11
CA GLN A 389 -3.11 15.91 -30.11
C GLN A 389 -4.27 16.06 -29.11
N THR A 390 -4.51 17.29 -28.64
CA THR A 390 -5.44 17.57 -27.52
C THR A 390 -6.89 17.73 -27.95
N ASN A 391 -7.14 18.24 -29.17
CA ASN A 391 -8.48 18.31 -29.75
C ASN A 391 -8.67 17.25 -30.87
N PRO A 392 -9.27 16.09 -30.56
CA PRO A 392 -9.41 14.98 -31.52
C PRO A 392 -10.32 15.31 -32.71
N LEU A 393 -11.18 16.34 -32.63
CA LEU A 393 -12.17 16.66 -33.67
C LEU A 393 -11.52 17.01 -35.02
N TYR A 394 -10.39 17.71 -35.02
CA TYR A 394 -9.69 18.07 -36.26
C TYR A 394 -9.18 16.84 -37.00
N LEU A 395 -8.48 15.94 -36.28
CA LEU A 395 -7.94 14.71 -36.86
C LEU A 395 -9.05 13.73 -37.22
N ALA A 396 -10.11 13.61 -36.41
CA ALA A 396 -11.28 12.80 -36.71
C ALA A 396 -11.91 13.23 -38.05
N LYS A 397 -12.21 14.52 -38.25
CA LYS A 397 -12.72 15.05 -39.52
C LYS A 397 -11.74 14.82 -40.68
N LEU A 398 -10.44 15.01 -40.47
CA LEU A 398 -9.41 14.78 -41.49
C LEU A 398 -9.38 13.32 -41.97
N ILE A 399 -9.51 12.35 -41.05
CA ILE A 399 -9.60 10.92 -41.36
C ILE A 399 -10.76 10.63 -42.34
N PHE A 400 -11.89 11.33 -42.24
CA PHE A 400 -13.03 11.14 -43.15
C PHE A 400 -12.84 11.68 -44.57
N GLN A 401 -12.00 12.69 -44.74
CA GLN A 401 -11.67 13.26 -46.05
C GLN A 401 -10.65 12.40 -46.82
N MET A 402 -9.97 11.47 -46.16
CA MET A 402 -8.91 10.68 -46.78
C MET A 402 -9.43 9.61 -47.75
N PRO A 403 -8.92 9.58 -49.01
CA PRO A 403 -9.22 8.52 -49.97
C PRO A 403 -8.79 7.14 -49.46
N GLN A 404 -9.64 6.12 -49.66
CA GLN A 404 -9.43 4.74 -49.18
C GLN A 404 -8.14 4.06 -49.70
N ASN A 405 -7.54 4.57 -50.77
CA ASN A 405 -6.26 4.10 -51.34
C ASN A 405 -5.02 4.83 -50.79
N LYS A 406 -5.19 5.97 -50.10
CA LYS A 406 -4.13 6.72 -49.41
C LYS A 406 -4.16 6.55 -47.89
N SER A 407 -5.29 6.12 -47.33
CA SER A 407 -5.57 6.10 -45.89
C SER A 407 -4.50 5.38 -45.05
N THR A 408 -4.00 4.21 -45.46
CA THR A 408 -2.99 3.48 -44.68
C THR A 408 -1.65 4.20 -44.59
N LYS A 409 -1.19 4.88 -45.65
CA LYS A 409 0.04 5.69 -45.59
C LYS A 409 -0.18 6.92 -44.71
N PHE A 410 -1.31 7.60 -44.84
CA PHE A 410 -1.68 8.73 -43.98
C PHE A 410 -1.68 8.35 -42.49
N MET A 411 -2.21 7.17 -42.17
CA MET A 411 -2.28 6.66 -40.80
C MET A 411 -0.91 6.42 -40.16
N ASP A 412 0.00 5.74 -40.86
CA ASP A 412 1.36 5.49 -40.37
C ASP A 412 2.17 6.79 -40.26
N THR A 413 2.08 7.67 -41.28
CA THR A 413 2.94 8.85 -41.45
C THR A 413 2.46 10.09 -40.68
N VAL A 414 1.15 10.25 -40.47
CA VAL A 414 0.58 11.42 -39.78
C VAL A 414 0.05 11.04 -38.41
N ILE A 415 -0.97 10.17 -38.33
CA ILE A 415 -1.64 9.90 -37.05
C ILE A 415 -0.71 9.19 -36.07
N PHE A 416 -0.10 8.06 -36.44
CA PHE A 416 0.74 7.33 -35.49
C PHE A 416 2.04 8.09 -35.14
N THR A 417 2.64 8.83 -36.07
CA THR A 417 3.77 9.72 -35.74
C THR A 417 3.36 10.86 -34.80
N LEU A 418 2.21 11.54 -35.02
CA LEU A 418 1.74 12.62 -34.13
C LEU A 418 1.49 12.13 -32.69
N TYR A 419 1.15 10.86 -32.49
CA TYR A 419 0.98 10.25 -31.17
C TYR A 419 2.17 9.33 -30.77
N ASN A 420 3.35 9.48 -31.39
CA ASN A 420 4.56 8.64 -31.16
C ASN A 420 4.27 7.12 -31.02
N TYR A 421 3.39 6.57 -31.85
CA TYR A 421 2.93 5.17 -31.80
C TYR A 421 2.34 4.72 -30.44
N ALA A 422 1.80 5.67 -29.67
CA ALA A 422 1.38 5.50 -28.27
C ALA A 422 2.48 4.88 -27.39
N SER A 423 3.68 5.49 -27.45
CA SER A 423 4.84 5.09 -26.67
C SER A 423 4.57 5.21 -25.16
N ASN A 424 3.86 6.26 -24.76
CA ASN A 424 3.53 6.57 -23.38
C ASN A 424 2.02 6.55 -23.09
N GLN A 425 1.69 6.61 -21.81
CA GLN A 425 0.30 6.53 -21.31
C GLN A 425 -0.58 7.71 -21.75
N ARG A 426 0.01 8.90 -21.90
CA ARG A 426 -0.69 10.11 -22.35
C ARG A 426 -1.09 10.01 -23.81
N GLU A 427 -0.15 9.67 -24.68
CA GLU A 427 -0.40 9.45 -26.11
C GLU A 427 -1.40 8.32 -26.34
N GLU A 428 -1.32 7.25 -25.55
CA GLU A 428 -2.30 6.16 -25.58
C GLU A 428 -3.72 6.65 -25.24
N TYR A 429 -3.87 7.42 -24.16
CA TYR A 429 -5.17 8.02 -23.80
C TYR A 429 -5.68 8.96 -24.89
N LEU A 430 -4.85 9.87 -25.42
CA LEU A 430 -5.27 10.82 -26.44
C LEU A 430 -5.56 10.15 -27.80
N LEU A 431 -4.81 9.11 -28.17
CA LEU A 431 -5.08 8.32 -29.38
C LEU A 431 -6.35 7.47 -29.24
N LEU A 432 -6.61 6.89 -28.06
CA LEU A 432 -7.88 6.21 -27.78
C LEU A 432 -9.05 7.19 -27.83
N LYS A 433 -8.87 8.42 -27.32
CA LYS A 433 -9.87 9.48 -27.42
C LYS A 433 -10.11 9.90 -28.87
N LEU A 434 -9.08 10.00 -29.70
CA LEU A 434 -9.22 10.18 -31.15
C LEU A 434 -9.99 9.02 -31.79
N PHE A 435 -9.70 7.76 -31.42
CA PHE A 435 -10.45 6.61 -31.93
C PHE A 435 -11.91 6.62 -31.47
N LYS A 436 -12.23 7.02 -30.21
CA LYS A 436 -13.61 7.20 -29.71
C LYS A 436 -14.35 8.22 -30.57
N THR A 437 -13.83 9.45 -30.65
CA THR A 437 -14.41 10.55 -31.43
C THR A 437 -14.55 10.23 -32.93
N ALA A 438 -13.55 9.57 -33.53
CA ALA A 438 -13.61 9.18 -34.93
C ALA A 438 -14.60 8.03 -35.18
N LEU A 439 -14.70 7.05 -34.27
CA LEU A 439 -15.63 5.93 -34.43
C LEU A 439 -17.08 6.38 -34.26
N GLU A 440 -17.35 7.25 -33.27
CA GLU A 440 -18.63 7.93 -33.11
C GLU A 440 -19.07 8.61 -34.42
N GLU A 441 -18.17 9.37 -35.05
CA GLU A 441 -18.44 10.08 -36.31
C GLU A 441 -18.60 9.12 -37.50
N GLU A 442 -17.86 8.01 -37.56
CA GLU A 442 -18.05 6.98 -38.61
C GLU A 442 -19.43 6.32 -38.50
N ILE A 443 -19.88 6.04 -37.27
CA ILE A 443 -21.19 5.46 -36.99
C ILE A 443 -22.33 6.46 -37.24
N LYS A 444 -22.19 7.71 -36.82
CA LYS A 444 -23.21 8.77 -37.02
C LYS A 444 -23.40 9.15 -38.49
N SER A 445 -22.32 9.16 -39.27
CA SER A 445 -22.30 9.80 -40.60
C SER A 445 -22.13 8.83 -41.78
N LYS A 446 -21.85 7.53 -41.56
CA LYS A 446 -21.65 6.54 -42.66
C LYS A 446 -22.32 5.17 -42.47
N VAL A 447 -23.01 4.90 -41.36
CA VAL A 447 -23.64 3.60 -41.10
C VAL A 447 -25.16 3.70 -41.15
N ASP A 448 -25.75 3.35 -42.29
CA ASP A 448 -27.21 3.27 -42.46
C ASP A 448 -27.78 1.95 -41.89
N GLN A 449 -27.06 0.83 -42.05
CA GLN A 449 -27.40 -0.44 -41.41
C GLN A 449 -26.23 -1.07 -40.67
N VAL A 450 -26.54 -1.76 -39.56
CA VAL A 450 -25.57 -2.51 -38.74
C VAL A 450 -24.74 -3.50 -39.56
N GLN A 451 -25.31 -4.08 -40.63
CA GLN A 451 -24.61 -5.02 -41.50
C GLN A 451 -23.45 -4.36 -42.27
N ASP A 452 -23.50 -3.05 -42.53
CA ASP A 452 -22.48 -2.32 -43.30
C ASP A 452 -21.15 -2.23 -42.54
N ILE A 453 -21.17 -2.27 -41.20
CA ILE A 453 -19.95 -2.39 -40.37
C ILE A 453 -19.30 -3.78 -40.56
N VAL A 454 -20.12 -4.80 -40.76
CA VAL A 454 -19.68 -6.20 -40.90
C VAL A 454 -19.16 -6.49 -42.30
N THR A 455 -19.93 -6.14 -43.33
CA THR A 455 -19.62 -6.39 -44.74
C THR A 455 -18.70 -5.34 -45.36
N GLY A 456 -18.74 -4.11 -44.84
CA GLY A 456 -18.02 -2.97 -45.39
C GLY A 456 -16.55 -2.88 -45.01
N ASN A 457 -15.97 -1.74 -45.39
CA ASN A 457 -14.57 -1.41 -45.22
C ASN A 457 -14.35 -0.20 -44.29
N PRO A 458 -14.92 -0.19 -43.06
CA PRO A 458 -14.85 0.95 -42.14
C PRO A 458 -13.40 1.37 -41.86
N THR A 459 -13.17 2.67 -41.91
CA THR A 459 -11.83 3.28 -41.91
C THR A 459 -11.27 3.24 -40.49
N VAL A 460 -12.05 3.69 -39.51
CA VAL A 460 -11.62 3.79 -38.11
C VAL A 460 -11.40 2.41 -37.50
N ILE A 461 -12.26 1.44 -37.83
CA ILE A 461 -12.07 0.04 -37.43
C ILE A 461 -10.77 -0.55 -38.02
N LYS A 462 -10.44 -0.27 -39.29
CA LYS A 462 -9.15 -0.69 -39.87
C LYS A 462 -7.97 -0.05 -39.15
N MET A 463 -8.07 1.22 -38.79
CA MET A 463 -7.04 1.96 -38.05
C MET A 463 -6.79 1.35 -36.68
N VAL A 464 -7.85 1.11 -35.90
CA VAL A 464 -7.79 0.47 -34.57
C VAL A 464 -7.18 -0.93 -34.66
N VAL A 465 -7.59 -1.74 -35.65
CA VAL A 465 -7.00 -3.08 -35.88
C VAL A 465 -5.54 -2.99 -36.31
N SER A 466 -5.16 -2.03 -37.15
CA SER A 466 -3.76 -1.83 -37.58
C SER A 466 -2.87 -1.42 -36.41
N PHE A 467 -3.32 -0.48 -35.58
CA PHE A 467 -2.62 -0.05 -34.37
C PHE A 467 -2.39 -1.20 -33.39
N ASN A 468 -3.44 -1.98 -33.10
CA ASN A 468 -3.34 -3.14 -32.19
C ASN A 468 -2.55 -4.32 -32.78
N ARG A 469 -2.27 -4.34 -34.09
CA ARG A 469 -1.33 -5.30 -34.71
C ARG A 469 0.13 -4.84 -34.68
N GLY A 470 0.40 -3.58 -34.33
CA GLY A 470 1.74 -3.07 -34.10
C GLY A 470 2.42 -3.71 -32.87
N ALA A 471 3.67 -3.33 -32.63
CA ALA A 471 4.56 -3.95 -31.63
C ALA A 471 3.98 -4.07 -30.20
N ARG A 472 3.02 -3.22 -29.82
CA ARG A 472 2.34 -3.30 -28.51
C ARG A 472 1.33 -4.46 -28.43
N GLY A 473 0.36 -4.54 -29.34
CA GLY A 473 -0.72 -5.54 -29.26
C GLY A 473 -0.38 -6.91 -29.87
N GLN A 474 0.65 -6.95 -30.72
CA GLN A 474 1.24 -8.20 -31.24
C GLN A 474 1.66 -9.16 -30.12
N ASN A 475 2.20 -8.64 -29.00
CA ASN A 475 2.55 -9.44 -27.82
C ASN A 475 1.33 -10.14 -27.19
N THR A 476 0.16 -9.49 -27.17
CA THR A 476 -1.08 -10.05 -26.59
C THR A 476 -1.65 -11.16 -27.48
N LEU A 477 -1.73 -10.93 -28.80
CA LEU A 477 -2.14 -11.99 -29.76
C LEU A 477 -1.21 -13.19 -29.68
N ARG A 478 0.11 -12.95 -29.59
CA ARG A 478 1.11 -14.00 -29.41
C ARG A 478 0.94 -14.76 -28.10
N GLN A 479 0.69 -14.09 -26.97
CA GLN A 479 0.42 -14.76 -25.69
C GLN A 479 -0.84 -15.63 -25.73
N LEU A 480 -1.90 -15.20 -26.43
CA LEU A 480 -3.15 -15.95 -26.56
C LEU A 480 -3.04 -17.15 -27.53
N LEU A 481 -2.44 -16.93 -28.71
CA LEU A 481 -2.52 -17.88 -29.82
C LEU A 481 -1.28 -18.77 -29.96
N ALA A 482 -0.09 -18.36 -29.53
CA ALA A 482 1.15 -19.05 -29.88
C ALA A 482 1.24 -20.48 -29.33
N ALA A 483 0.64 -20.78 -28.17
CA ALA A 483 0.64 -22.14 -27.63
C ALA A 483 -0.17 -23.10 -28.52
N VAL A 484 -1.42 -22.75 -28.82
CA VAL A 484 -2.34 -23.56 -29.64
C VAL A 484 -1.87 -23.65 -31.09
N VAL A 485 -1.34 -22.56 -31.65
CA VAL A 485 -0.78 -22.55 -33.01
C VAL A 485 0.46 -23.43 -33.10
N LYS A 486 1.33 -23.45 -32.08
CA LYS A 486 2.49 -24.36 -32.04
C LYS A 486 2.08 -25.82 -31.97
N GLU A 487 1.09 -26.17 -31.15
CA GLU A 487 0.55 -27.53 -31.07
C GLU A 487 0.08 -28.05 -32.44
N ILE A 488 -0.68 -27.24 -33.19
CA ILE A 488 -1.15 -27.55 -34.56
C ILE A 488 -0.01 -27.67 -35.58
N ILE A 489 1.10 -26.97 -35.37
CA ILE A 489 2.27 -26.94 -36.28
C ILE A 489 3.25 -28.08 -35.97
N GLU A 490 3.43 -28.43 -34.70
CA GLU A 490 4.34 -29.48 -34.24
C GLU A 490 3.79 -30.89 -34.49
N ASP A 491 2.46 -31.08 -34.49
CA ASP A 491 1.84 -32.34 -34.89
C ASP A 491 1.93 -32.59 -36.41
N LYS A 492 2.89 -33.44 -36.80
CA LYS A 492 3.11 -33.88 -38.18
C LYS A 492 2.11 -34.91 -38.68
N SER A 493 1.27 -35.46 -37.82
CA SER A 493 0.23 -36.45 -38.14
C SER A 493 -1.16 -35.82 -38.32
N LEU A 494 -1.35 -34.61 -37.81
CA LEU A 494 -2.60 -33.86 -37.92
C LEU A 494 -2.93 -33.49 -39.37
N ILE A 495 -4.00 -34.07 -39.92
CA ILE A 495 -4.54 -33.73 -41.23
C ILE A 495 -6.03 -33.41 -41.07
N ILE A 496 -6.34 -32.12 -40.92
CA ILE A 496 -7.71 -31.63 -40.86
C ILE A 496 -8.17 -31.35 -42.30
N ASN A 497 -8.73 -32.37 -42.95
CA ASN A 497 -9.41 -32.20 -44.22
C ASN A 497 -10.92 -32.39 -44.06
N THR A 498 -11.66 -31.29 -44.21
CA THR A 498 -13.12 -31.25 -44.11
C THR A 498 -13.81 -31.63 -45.41
N ASN A 499 -13.11 -31.66 -46.56
CA ASN A 499 -13.69 -31.91 -47.87
C ASN A 499 -13.68 -33.42 -48.20
N PRO A 500 -14.84 -34.11 -48.27
CA PRO A 500 -14.88 -35.54 -48.52
C PRO A 500 -14.30 -35.95 -49.88
N VAL A 501 -14.34 -35.06 -50.89
CA VAL A 501 -13.75 -35.32 -52.21
C VAL A 501 -12.23 -35.32 -52.15
N GLU A 502 -11.63 -34.47 -51.32
CA GLU A 502 -10.17 -34.47 -51.12
C GLU A 502 -9.70 -35.64 -50.25
N VAL A 503 -10.45 -36.00 -49.21
CA VAL A 503 -10.20 -37.20 -48.41
C VAL A 503 -10.24 -38.45 -49.30
N TYR A 504 -11.24 -38.56 -50.18
CA TYR A 504 -11.32 -39.65 -51.15
C TYR A 504 -10.12 -39.68 -52.11
N LYS A 505 -9.74 -38.52 -52.68
CA LYS A 505 -8.55 -38.41 -53.55
C LYS A 505 -7.26 -38.78 -52.82
N ALA A 506 -7.09 -38.36 -51.57
CA ALA A 506 -5.93 -38.70 -50.75
C ALA A 506 -5.86 -40.21 -50.47
N TRP A 507 -7.00 -40.83 -50.13
CA TRP A 507 -7.11 -42.28 -49.93
C TRP A 507 -6.79 -43.08 -51.20
N VAL A 508 -7.35 -42.68 -52.35
CA VAL A 508 -7.01 -43.28 -53.66
C VAL A 508 -5.51 -43.14 -53.94
N ASN A 509 -4.94 -41.94 -53.83
CA ASN A 509 -3.51 -41.70 -54.04
C ASN A 509 -2.62 -42.56 -53.11
N GLN A 510 -3.03 -42.75 -51.86
CA GLN A 510 -2.31 -43.58 -50.89
C GLN A 510 -2.36 -45.06 -51.27
N LEU A 511 -3.53 -45.57 -51.68
CA LEU A 511 -3.69 -46.94 -52.17
C LEU A 511 -2.91 -47.18 -53.47
N GLU A 512 -2.97 -46.27 -54.45
CA GLU A 512 -2.18 -46.36 -55.69
C GLU A 512 -0.67 -46.31 -55.42
N THR A 513 -0.24 -45.55 -54.40
CA THR A 513 1.17 -45.52 -53.97
C THR A 513 1.61 -46.83 -53.31
N GLN A 514 0.71 -47.51 -52.60
CA GLN A 514 0.98 -48.81 -51.96
C GLN A 514 0.93 -49.99 -52.96
N THR A 515 0.04 -49.95 -53.94
CA THR A 515 -0.14 -51.04 -54.92
C THR A 515 0.71 -50.87 -56.18
N GLY A 516 1.08 -49.64 -56.54
CA GLY A 516 1.83 -49.32 -57.76
C GLY A 516 1.02 -49.37 -59.07
N GLU A 517 -0.29 -49.62 -58.98
CA GLU A 517 -1.22 -49.72 -60.11
C GLU A 517 -2.27 -48.60 -60.05
N ALA A 518 -2.39 -47.81 -61.12
CA ALA A 518 -3.42 -46.78 -61.22
C ALA A 518 -4.78 -47.41 -61.54
N ARG A 519 -5.82 -47.06 -60.79
CA ARG A 519 -7.19 -47.59 -60.98
C ARG A 519 -8.12 -46.55 -61.59
N ILE A 520 -8.93 -46.99 -62.56
CA ILE A 520 -9.97 -46.17 -63.17
C ILE A 520 -11.13 -46.07 -62.17
N CYS A 521 -11.45 -44.85 -61.74
CA CYS A 521 -12.58 -44.57 -60.85
C CYS A 521 -13.77 -44.03 -61.65
N ILE A 522 -14.97 -44.52 -61.36
CA ILE A 522 -16.25 -44.06 -61.92
C ILE A 522 -16.97 -43.24 -60.84
N GLU A 523 -17.73 -42.24 -61.26
CA GLU A 523 -18.43 -41.27 -60.41
C GLU A 523 -19.41 -41.90 -59.40
N CYS A 524 -19.41 -41.42 -58.14
CA CYS A 524 -20.57 -40.80 -57.47
C CYS A 524 -20.29 -40.49 -55.98
N LEU A 525 -20.92 -39.42 -55.46
CA LEU A 525 -20.95 -39.08 -54.03
C LEU A 525 -21.80 -40.09 -53.23
N HIS A 526 -21.46 -40.27 -51.94
CA HIS A 526 -22.32 -40.03 -50.78
C HIS A 526 -21.47 -40.05 -49.50
N THR A 527 -21.78 -39.20 -48.50
CA THR A 527 -20.94 -38.98 -47.31
C THR A 527 -21.72 -39.21 -46.02
N GLN A 528 -21.24 -40.08 -45.13
CA GLN A 528 -21.68 -40.17 -43.73
C GLN A 528 -20.55 -40.68 -42.80
N ILE A 529 -20.74 -40.42 -41.50
CA ILE A 529 -20.02 -40.89 -40.29
C ILE A 529 -19.01 -39.88 -39.68
N ALA A 530 -19.01 -39.81 -38.34
CA ALA A 530 -18.55 -38.68 -37.51
C ALA A 530 -17.65 -39.08 -36.31
N LEU A 531 -17.32 -38.06 -35.46
CA LEU A 531 -16.74 -38.07 -34.08
C LEU A 531 -15.18 -38.06 -34.00
N TYR A 532 -14.48 -37.55 -32.94
CA TYR A 532 -14.85 -37.04 -31.60
C TYR A 532 -13.78 -36.05 -31.00
N SER A 533 -14.18 -34.95 -30.32
CA SER A 533 -13.51 -34.15 -29.22
C SER A 533 -12.00 -33.79 -29.25
N SER A 534 -11.53 -32.57 -28.86
CA SER A 534 -11.49 -32.07 -27.45
C SER A 534 -10.89 -30.63 -27.30
N THR A 535 -11.39 -29.84 -26.33
CA THR A 535 -10.73 -28.83 -25.40
C THR A 535 -9.53 -27.93 -25.86
N ARG A 536 -9.25 -26.70 -25.36
CA ARG A 536 -9.75 -25.92 -24.20
C ARG A 536 -9.41 -24.40 -24.27
N GLU A 537 -10.17 -23.61 -23.51
CA GLU A 537 -9.96 -22.25 -22.93
C GLU A 537 -8.68 -21.43 -23.19
N ALA A 538 -8.86 -20.15 -23.57
CA ALA A 538 -8.03 -19.02 -23.13
C ALA A 538 -8.84 -17.69 -23.12
N HIS A 539 -8.82 -16.95 -22.01
CA HIS A 539 -9.35 -15.58 -21.92
C HIS A 539 -8.20 -14.58 -21.86
N SER A 540 -8.34 -13.40 -22.48
CA SER A 540 -8.22 -12.11 -21.78
C SER A 540 -8.21 -10.89 -22.73
N HIS A 541 -8.64 -9.76 -22.17
CA HIS A 541 -8.46 -8.37 -22.63
C HIS A 541 -9.04 -7.93 -23.98
N THR A 542 -10.05 -7.07 -23.90
CA THR A 542 -10.19 -5.90 -24.78
C THR A 542 -10.76 -4.74 -23.98
N CYS A 543 -10.62 -3.51 -24.47
CA CYS A 543 -10.97 -2.26 -23.78
C CYS A 543 -11.46 -1.19 -24.77
N ILE A 544 -12.61 -1.43 -25.43
CA ILE A 544 -13.30 -0.45 -26.29
C ILE A 544 -14.81 -0.80 -26.28
N GLU A 545 -15.70 0.01 -25.68
CA GLU A 545 -17.15 -0.16 -25.92
C GLU A 545 -18.03 1.11 -25.87
N GLU A 546 -17.87 2.03 -24.90
CA GLU A 546 -18.96 2.93 -24.43
C GLU A 546 -19.53 4.02 -25.38
N ASP A 547 -19.47 3.85 -26.71
CA ASP A 547 -20.29 4.62 -27.66
C ASP A 547 -21.10 3.79 -28.68
N LEU A 548 -21.07 2.45 -28.61
CA LEU A 548 -22.13 1.64 -29.25
C LEU A 548 -23.45 1.68 -28.46
N ASP A 549 -23.42 2.03 -27.18
CA ASP A 549 -24.62 2.17 -26.33
C ASP A 549 -25.44 3.43 -26.63
N SER A 550 -24.89 4.41 -27.36
CA SER A 550 -25.65 5.50 -27.99
C SER A 550 -26.75 4.96 -28.93
N TYR A 551 -26.58 3.74 -29.46
CA TYR A 551 -27.56 3.01 -30.27
C TYR A 551 -28.45 2.03 -29.51
N ALA A 552 -28.23 1.80 -28.20
CA ALA A 552 -29.04 0.89 -27.37
C ALA A 552 -30.50 1.37 -27.20
N LEU A 553 -30.77 2.65 -27.47
CA LEU A 553 -32.13 3.21 -27.56
C LEU A 553 -32.85 2.91 -28.88
N ARG A 554 -32.25 2.15 -29.82
CA ARG A 554 -32.87 1.86 -31.13
C ARG A 554 -32.94 0.38 -31.55
N TYR A 555 -32.01 -0.50 -31.16
CA TYR A 555 -32.05 -1.92 -31.54
C TYR A 555 -31.48 -2.88 -30.47
N GLU A 556 -31.92 -4.14 -30.53
CA GLU A 556 -31.77 -5.13 -29.45
C GLU A 556 -30.34 -5.61 -29.15
N ASN A 557 -30.10 -5.95 -27.88
CA ASN A 557 -28.87 -6.47 -27.24
C ASN A 557 -28.17 -7.70 -27.89
N TRP A 558 -28.64 -8.22 -29.02
CA TRP A 558 -27.97 -9.30 -29.76
C TRP A 558 -27.12 -8.79 -30.94
N LEU A 559 -27.43 -7.60 -31.48
CA LEU A 559 -26.72 -7.01 -32.61
C LEU A 559 -25.34 -6.48 -32.20
N SER A 560 -25.21 -5.87 -31.01
CA SER A 560 -23.93 -5.37 -30.48
C SER A 560 -22.88 -6.48 -30.38
N ALA A 561 -23.24 -7.63 -29.79
CA ALA A 561 -22.35 -8.79 -29.67
C ALA A 561 -21.87 -9.34 -31.02
N LEU A 562 -22.67 -9.22 -32.08
CA LEU A 562 -22.27 -9.67 -33.43
C LEU A 562 -21.27 -8.69 -34.09
N ILE A 563 -21.46 -7.38 -33.91
CA ILE A 563 -20.51 -6.35 -34.38
C ILE A 563 -19.17 -6.50 -33.66
N VAL A 564 -19.20 -6.58 -32.33
CA VAL A 564 -18.00 -6.75 -31.50
C VAL A 564 -17.30 -8.07 -31.83
N GLY A 565 -18.05 -9.17 -32.00
CA GLY A 565 -17.49 -10.44 -32.43
C GLY A 565 -16.79 -10.37 -33.80
N ASN A 566 -17.33 -9.61 -34.74
CA ASN A 566 -16.67 -9.36 -36.03
C ASN A 566 -15.37 -8.55 -35.89
N LEU A 567 -15.33 -7.57 -34.98
CA LEU A 567 -14.10 -6.81 -34.69
C LEU A 567 -13.03 -7.69 -34.02
N LEU A 568 -13.37 -8.30 -32.88
CA LEU A 568 -12.43 -9.04 -32.03
C LEU A 568 -11.98 -10.36 -32.66
N TYR A 569 -12.92 -11.16 -33.17
CA TYR A 569 -12.57 -12.44 -33.78
C TYR A 569 -12.19 -12.25 -35.25
N TYR A 570 -13.13 -11.84 -36.11
CA TYR A 570 -12.91 -11.91 -37.57
C TYR A 570 -11.88 -10.91 -38.11
N ARG A 571 -11.85 -9.66 -37.62
CA ARG A 571 -10.89 -8.66 -38.08
C ARG A 571 -9.55 -8.72 -37.32
N TYR A 572 -9.55 -8.98 -36.00
CA TYR A 572 -8.32 -8.98 -35.20
C TYR A 572 -7.64 -10.35 -35.10
N MET A 573 -8.28 -11.38 -34.53
CA MET A 573 -7.64 -12.69 -34.28
C MET A 573 -7.55 -13.61 -35.51
N ASN A 574 -8.62 -13.73 -36.31
CA ASN A 574 -8.76 -14.72 -37.37
C ASN A 574 -7.61 -14.68 -38.42
N PRO A 575 -7.14 -13.50 -38.89
CA PRO A 575 -6.01 -13.43 -39.82
C PRO A 575 -4.68 -13.92 -39.21
N ALA A 576 -4.49 -13.71 -37.90
CA ALA A 576 -3.32 -14.19 -37.17
C ALA A 576 -3.34 -15.72 -36.95
N ILE A 577 -4.51 -16.35 -36.93
CA ILE A 577 -4.65 -17.82 -36.92
C ILE A 577 -4.33 -18.40 -38.31
N VAL A 578 -4.78 -17.76 -39.39
CA VAL A 578 -4.60 -18.24 -40.77
C VAL A 578 -3.15 -18.09 -41.27
N ALA A 579 -2.47 -17.01 -40.88
CA ALA A 579 -1.10 -16.70 -41.30
C ALA A 579 -0.21 -16.32 -40.10
N PRO A 580 0.02 -17.22 -39.12
CA PRO A 580 0.74 -16.88 -37.90
C PRO A 580 2.21 -16.50 -38.12
N ASP A 581 2.77 -16.87 -39.28
CA ASP A 581 4.06 -16.40 -39.80
C ASP A 581 4.02 -14.92 -40.20
N GLY A 582 2.96 -14.47 -40.87
CA GLY A 582 2.78 -13.06 -41.28
C GLY A 582 2.35 -12.10 -40.16
N PHE A 583 2.09 -12.61 -38.95
CA PHE A 583 1.68 -11.82 -37.78
C PHE A 583 2.62 -11.99 -36.56
N ASP A 584 3.82 -12.57 -36.76
CA ASP A 584 4.83 -12.93 -35.73
C ASP A 584 4.27 -13.66 -34.48
N ILE A 585 3.23 -14.48 -34.65
CA ILE A 585 2.66 -15.31 -33.57
C ILE A 585 3.64 -16.44 -33.19
N ILE A 586 4.45 -16.89 -34.16
CA ILE A 586 5.46 -17.94 -34.03
C ILE A 586 6.80 -17.44 -34.55
N ASP A 587 7.88 -17.75 -33.82
CA ASP A 587 9.24 -17.49 -34.31
C ASP A 587 9.59 -18.58 -35.35
N MET A 588 9.56 -18.23 -36.64
CA MET A 588 10.11 -19.09 -37.69
C MET A 588 11.61 -18.88 -37.84
N THR A 589 12.33 -19.92 -38.26
CA THR A 589 13.74 -19.77 -38.67
C THR A 589 13.85 -18.99 -39.99
N ALA A 590 15.00 -18.37 -40.26
CA ALA A 590 15.21 -17.63 -41.51
C ALA A 590 14.96 -18.52 -42.75
N GLY A 591 14.10 -18.05 -43.66
CA GLY A 591 13.62 -18.81 -44.81
C GLY A 591 12.61 -19.94 -44.53
N GLY A 592 12.17 -20.15 -43.29
CA GLY A 592 11.16 -21.12 -42.91
C GLY A 592 9.74 -20.65 -43.24
N GLN A 593 8.98 -21.44 -44.00
CA GLN A 593 7.57 -21.18 -44.32
C GLN A 593 6.67 -22.28 -43.74
N ILE A 594 5.45 -21.91 -43.34
CA ILE A 594 4.40 -22.86 -42.95
C ILE A 594 4.12 -23.80 -44.14
N ASN A 595 4.15 -25.12 -43.90
CA ASN A 595 3.84 -26.11 -44.93
C ASN A 595 2.37 -25.97 -45.38
N SER A 596 2.09 -26.35 -46.63
CA SER A 596 0.74 -26.33 -47.21
C SER A 596 -0.29 -27.06 -46.34
N ASP A 597 0.09 -28.18 -45.71
CA ASP A 597 -0.80 -28.95 -44.83
C ASP A 597 -1.08 -28.23 -43.49
N GLN A 598 -0.06 -27.65 -42.87
CA GLN A 598 -0.20 -26.85 -41.64
C GLN A 598 -1.08 -25.61 -41.90
N ARG A 599 -0.88 -24.92 -43.03
CA ARG A 599 -1.70 -23.77 -43.44
C ARG A 599 -3.14 -24.18 -43.75
N ARG A 600 -3.37 -25.36 -44.34
CA ARG A 600 -4.72 -25.93 -44.53
C ARG A 600 -5.39 -26.26 -43.20
N ASN A 601 -4.69 -26.88 -42.25
CA ASN A 601 -5.21 -27.17 -40.92
C ASN A 601 -5.63 -25.89 -40.18
N LEU A 602 -4.74 -24.89 -40.13
CA LEU A 602 -5.02 -23.59 -39.51
C LEU A 602 -6.19 -22.86 -40.18
N GLY A 603 -6.25 -22.88 -41.53
CA GLY A 603 -7.38 -22.33 -42.29
C GLY A 603 -8.72 -23.03 -42.00
N SER A 604 -8.72 -24.36 -41.81
CA SER A 604 -9.91 -25.11 -41.42
C SER A 604 -10.40 -24.76 -40.01
N VAL A 605 -9.48 -24.67 -39.03
CA VAL A 605 -9.78 -24.25 -37.66
C VAL A 605 -10.34 -22.82 -37.63
N ALA A 606 -9.67 -21.89 -38.33
CA ALA A 606 -10.11 -20.51 -38.48
C ALA A 606 -11.52 -20.40 -39.08
N LYS A 607 -11.84 -21.21 -40.10
CA LYS A 607 -13.19 -21.27 -40.71
C LYS A 607 -14.26 -21.74 -39.72
N VAL A 608 -14.00 -22.80 -38.95
CA VAL A 608 -14.96 -23.30 -37.94
C VAL A 608 -15.20 -22.26 -36.85
N LEU A 609 -14.14 -21.65 -36.32
CA LEU A 609 -14.23 -20.60 -35.30
C LEU A 609 -14.91 -19.33 -35.83
N GLN A 610 -14.72 -18.95 -37.10
CA GLN A 610 -15.44 -17.85 -37.74
C GLN A 610 -16.95 -18.11 -37.80
N HIS A 611 -17.35 -19.33 -38.17
CA HIS A 611 -18.75 -19.75 -38.18
C HIS A 611 -19.35 -19.74 -36.76
N ALA A 612 -18.61 -20.20 -35.74
CA ALA A 612 -19.04 -20.14 -34.35
C ALA A 612 -19.17 -18.70 -33.83
N ALA A 613 -18.20 -17.82 -34.09
CA ALA A 613 -18.22 -16.43 -33.64
C ALA A 613 -19.34 -15.58 -34.28
N SER A 614 -19.79 -15.96 -35.48
CA SER A 614 -20.88 -15.28 -36.22
C SER A 614 -22.25 -15.95 -36.11
N ASN A 615 -22.37 -17.02 -35.31
CA ASN A 615 -23.57 -17.88 -35.22
C ASN A 615 -24.07 -18.38 -36.59
N LYS A 616 -23.16 -18.64 -37.52
CA LYS A 616 -23.49 -19.07 -38.89
C LYS A 616 -23.33 -20.58 -39.02
N LEU A 617 -24.44 -21.29 -39.15
CA LEU A 617 -24.45 -22.74 -39.35
C LEU A 617 -23.83 -23.13 -40.70
N PHE A 618 -23.37 -24.37 -40.83
CA PHE A 618 -22.96 -24.95 -42.11
C PHE A 618 -24.19 -25.42 -42.89
N GLU A 619 -24.36 -24.84 -44.08
CA GLU A 619 -25.48 -25.04 -45.00
C GLU A 619 -24.96 -25.09 -46.45
N GLY A 620 -25.78 -25.59 -47.39
CA GLY A 620 -25.46 -25.65 -48.82
C GLY A 620 -24.24 -26.51 -49.13
N GLU A 621 -23.25 -25.97 -49.86
CA GLU A 621 -22.03 -26.70 -50.27
C GLU A 621 -21.23 -27.32 -49.09
N ASN A 622 -21.47 -26.86 -47.86
CA ASN A 622 -20.81 -27.35 -46.64
C ASN A 622 -21.73 -28.24 -45.77
N GLU A 623 -22.86 -28.74 -46.30
CA GLU A 623 -23.84 -29.57 -45.57
C GLU A 623 -23.24 -30.84 -44.93
N HIS A 624 -22.14 -31.36 -45.48
CA HIS A 624 -21.37 -32.47 -44.90
C HIS A 624 -20.75 -32.15 -43.52
N LEU A 625 -20.72 -30.87 -43.11
CA LEU A 625 -20.30 -30.40 -41.78
C LEU A 625 -21.47 -30.07 -40.85
N SER A 626 -22.72 -30.34 -41.26
CA SER A 626 -23.93 -30.09 -40.45
C SER A 626 -23.92 -30.79 -39.09
N SER A 627 -23.21 -31.91 -38.94
CA SER A 627 -22.97 -32.58 -37.66
C SER A 627 -22.22 -31.72 -36.64
N MET A 628 -21.49 -30.68 -37.10
CA MET A 628 -20.81 -29.71 -36.24
C MET A 628 -21.73 -28.54 -35.82
N ASN A 629 -22.93 -28.40 -36.38
CA ASN A 629 -23.82 -27.25 -36.09
C ASN A 629 -24.24 -27.17 -34.61
N ASN A 630 -24.35 -28.30 -33.92
CA ASN A 630 -24.58 -28.34 -32.47
C ASN A 630 -23.39 -27.73 -31.71
N TYR A 631 -22.17 -28.17 -32.06
CA TYR A 631 -20.93 -27.63 -31.48
C TYR A 631 -20.74 -26.13 -31.79
N LEU A 632 -21.08 -25.68 -33.00
CA LEU A 632 -21.07 -24.24 -33.34
C LEU A 632 -22.03 -23.45 -32.44
N SER A 633 -23.23 -23.98 -32.20
CA SER A 633 -24.27 -23.32 -31.39
C SER A 633 -23.87 -23.23 -29.91
N GLU A 634 -23.27 -24.28 -29.35
CA GLU A 634 -22.70 -24.29 -28.00
C GLU A 634 -21.51 -23.32 -27.89
N THR A 635 -20.60 -23.37 -28.86
CA THR A 635 -19.40 -22.50 -28.90
C THR A 635 -19.78 -21.02 -29.07
N TYR A 636 -20.85 -20.72 -29.82
CA TYR A 636 -21.39 -19.37 -29.93
C TYR A 636 -21.86 -18.80 -28.58
N GLN A 637 -22.45 -19.60 -27.69
CA GLN A 637 -22.81 -19.12 -26.34
C GLN A 637 -21.55 -18.74 -25.53
N GLY A 638 -20.47 -19.51 -25.69
CA GLY A 638 -19.14 -19.18 -25.15
C GLY A 638 -18.60 -17.85 -25.70
N PHE A 639 -18.59 -17.69 -27.03
CA PHE A 639 -18.18 -16.44 -27.69
C PHE A 639 -19.05 -15.25 -27.26
N ARG A 640 -20.37 -15.42 -27.19
CA ARG A 640 -21.32 -14.37 -26.76
C ARG A 640 -21.06 -13.91 -25.33
N LYS A 641 -20.74 -14.84 -24.41
CA LYS A 641 -20.32 -14.50 -23.05
C LYS A 641 -18.99 -13.73 -23.08
N TYR A 642 -18.00 -14.23 -23.81
CA TYR A 642 -16.69 -13.60 -23.94
C TYR A 642 -16.78 -12.18 -24.52
N PHE A 643 -17.56 -11.94 -25.58
CA PHE A 643 -17.76 -10.61 -26.14
C PHE A 643 -18.37 -9.67 -25.10
N LYS A 644 -19.40 -10.10 -24.36
CA LYS A 644 -20.00 -9.29 -23.29
C LYS A 644 -19.03 -8.96 -22.14
N GLU A 645 -18.09 -9.85 -21.82
CA GLU A 645 -17.05 -9.59 -20.82
C GLU A 645 -15.91 -8.73 -21.34
N ALA A 646 -15.57 -8.81 -22.63
CA ALA A 646 -14.58 -7.96 -23.31
C ALA A 646 -15.05 -6.51 -23.52
N CYS A 647 -16.36 -6.31 -23.41
CA CYS A 647 -17.09 -5.06 -23.52
C CYS A 647 -17.09 -4.25 -22.19
N ASN A 648 -17.33 -4.92 -21.07
CA ASN A 648 -17.42 -4.31 -19.73
C ASN A 648 -16.06 -3.80 -19.19
N VAL A 649 -15.73 -2.54 -19.43
CA VAL A 649 -14.44 -1.92 -19.10
C VAL A 649 -14.60 -0.48 -18.61
N PRO A 650 -13.81 0.01 -17.63
CA PRO A 650 -13.84 1.41 -17.19
C PRO A 650 -13.45 2.41 -18.30
N GLU A 651 -14.10 3.58 -18.30
CA GLU A 651 -13.78 4.72 -19.18
C GLU A 651 -12.27 5.04 -19.20
N PRO A 652 -11.71 5.56 -20.32
CA PRO A 652 -10.30 5.91 -20.44
C PRO A 652 -9.79 6.83 -19.32
N GLU A 653 -10.56 7.83 -18.92
CA GLU A 653 -10.25 8.77 -17.83
C GLU A 653 -9.97 8.03 -16.51
N GLU A 654 -10.83 7.08 -16.12
CA GLU A 654 -10.65 6.25 -14.92
C GLU A 654 -9.50 5.25 -15.12
N LYS A 655 -9.48 4.57 -16.27
CA LYS A 655 -8.49 3.54 -16.61
C LYS A 655 -7.06 4.06 -16.56
N PHE A 656 -6.83 5.25 -17.08
CA PHE A 656 -5.52 5.89 -17.11
C PHE A 656 -5.26 6.83 -15.93
N ASN A 657 -6.24 7.07 -15.06
CA ASN A 657 -6.17 8.10 -14.00
C ASN A 657 -5.77 9.49 -14.57
N MET A 658 -6.18 9.76 -15.82
CA MET A 658 -5.89 11.01 -16.52
C MET A 658 -7.13 11.89 -16.40
N ASP A 659 -7.05 12.94 -15.60
CA ASP A 659 -8.05 14.00 -15.65
C ASP A 659 -7.75 14.95 -16.82
N LYS A 660 -8.63 15.94 -17.04
CA LYS A 660 -8.48 16.93 -18.14
C LYS A 660 -7.24 17.83 -17.98
N TYR A 661 -6.45 17.69 -16.91
CA TYR A 661 -5.39 18.61 -16.51
C TYR A 661 -4.06 17.91 -16.16
N THR A 662 -3.98 16.59 -16.29
CA THR A 662 -2.79 15.81 -15.92
C THR A 662 -1.56 16.27 -16.74
N ASP A 663 -1.78 16.63 -18.01
CA ASP A 663 -0.80 17.27 -18.91
C ASP A 663 -0.19 18.60 -18.37
N LEU A 664 -0.89 19.32 -17.49
CA LEU A 664 -0.41 20.57 -16.86
C LEU A 664 0.37 20.31 -15.56
N VAL A 665 0.27 19.10 -15.01
CA VAL A 665 0.90 18.68 -13.75
C VAL A 665 2.11 17.76 -14.02
N THR A 666 2.19 17.12 -15.19
CA THR A 666 3.37 16.41 -15.67
C THR A 666 4.58 17.35 -15.77
N VAL A 667 5.70 16.91 -15.19
CA VAL A 667 6.94 17.71 -15.03
C VAL A 667 7.68 17.84 -16.35
N SER A 668 7.67 16.79 -17.15
CA SER A 668 8.19 16.73 -18.51
C SER A 668 7.12 17.18 -19.53
N LYS A 669 7.47 18.14 -20.40
CA LYS A 669 6.64 18.52 -21.55
C LYS A 669 6.56 17.36 -22.55
N PRO A 670 5.43 17.15 -23.25
CA PRO A 670 5.35 16.09 -24.25
C PRO A 670 6.25 16.41 -25.45
N VAL A 671 7.02 15.43 -25.92
CA VAL A 671 7.94 15.56 -27.06
C VAL A 671 7.44 14.68 -28.21
N ILE A 672 7.33 15.22 -29.42
CA ILE A 672 7.13 14.41 -30.64
C ILE A 672 8.46 14.25 -31.36
N TYR A 673 8.75 13.01 -31.80
CA TYR A 673 9.85 12.72 -32.72
C TYR A 673 9.28 12.62 -34.13
N ILE A 674 9.54 13.62 -34.99
CA ILE A 674 8.94 13.72 -36.32
C ILE A 674 9.98 14.08 -37.39
N SER A 675 9.89 13.49 -38.57
CA SER A 675 10.76 13.81 -39.70
C SER A 675 10.27 15.03 -40.49
N ILE A 676 11.16 15.66 -41.26
CA ILE A 676 10.82 16.82 -42.09
C ILE A 676 9.77 16.46 -43.16
N GLU A 677 9.85 15.26 -43.76
CA GLU A 677 8.84 14.73 -44.69
C GLU A 677 7.45 14.64 -44.02
N GLU A 678 7.38 14.23 -42.76
CA GLU A 678 6.13 14.11 -41.99
C GLU A 678 5.55 15.48 -41.60
N ILE A 679 6.38 16.45 -41.19
CA ILE A 679 5.94 17.84 -40.93
C ILE A 679 5.31 18.44 -42.19
N ILE A 680 6.03 18.37 -43.32
CA ILE A 680 5.59 18.93 -44.62
C ILE A 680 4.31 18.24 -45.09
N SER A 681 4.25 16.91 -45.00
CA SER A 681 3.05 16.13 -45.39
C SER A 681 1.85 16.47 -44.52
N THR A 682 2.04 16.61 -43.20
CA THR A 682 0.97 16.97 -42.26
C THR A 682 0.46 18.38 -42.52
N HIS A 683 1.34 19.37 -42.70
CA HIS A 683 0.95 20.74 -43.02
C HIS A 683 0.19 20.82 -44.34
N SER A 684 0.67 20.16 -45.39
CA SER A 684 0.02 20.11 -46.70
C SER A 684 -1.41 19.55 -46.64
N LEU A 685 -1.62 18.45 -45.89
CA LEU A 685 -2.94 17.83 -45.74
C LEU A 685 -3.91 18.64 -44.89
N LEU A 686 -3.41 19.40 -43.90
CA LEU A 686 -4.23 20.31 -43.10
C LEU A 686 -4.71 21.51 -43.92
N LEU A 687 -3.88 22.04 -44.82
CA LEU A 687 -4.27 23.09 -45.75
C LEU A 687 -5.21 22.58 -46.85
N GLU A 688 -4.95 21.39 -47.44
CA GLU A 688 -5.81 20.77 -48.48
C GLU A 688 -7.27 20.57 -47.99
N HIS A 689 -7.47 20.38 -46.69
CA HIS A 689 -8.77 20.09 -46.10
C HIS A 689 -9.21 21.09 -45.00
N GLN A 690 -8.62 22.31 -44.98
CA GLN A 690 -8.84 23.29 -43.91
C GLN A 690 -10.33 23.61 -43.69
N ASP A 691 -11.07 23.89 -44.76
CA ASP A 691 -12.50 24.22 -44.73
C ASP A 691 -13.37 23.09 -44.15
N ALA A 692 -12.93 21.84 -44.28
CA ALA A 692 -13.65 20.66 -43.77
C ALA A 692 -13.35 20.37 -42.29
N ILE A 693 -12.10 20.61 -41.85
CA ILE A 693 -11.68 20.34 -40.47
C ILE A 693 -12.07 21.48 -39.51
N ALA A 694 -11.88 22.73 -39.94
CA ALA A 694 -12.12 23.96 -39.19
C ALA A 694 -13.08 24.91 -39.94
N PRO A 695 -14.39 24.60 -40.00
CA PRO A 695 -15.37 25.40 -40.75
C PRO A 695 -15.65 26.78 -40.11
N GLU A 696 -15.25 27.00 -38.86
CA GLU A 696 -15.39 28.29 -38.18
C GLU A 696 -14.17 29.17 -38.45
N LYS A 697 -14.39 30.39 -38.95
CA LYS A 697 -13.30 31.33 -39.31
C LYS A 697 -12.49 31.86 -38.13
N ASN A 698 -12.99 31.69 -36.90
CA ASN A 698 -12.31 32.07 -35.66
C ASN A 698 -11.66 30.86 -34.96
N ASP A 699 -11.56 29.71 -35.63
CA ASP A 699 -10.93 28.51 -35.06
C ASP A 699 -9.39 28.68 -34.92
N LEU A 700 -8.85 28.21 -33.79
CA LEU A 700 -7.43 28.32 -33.43
C LEU A 700 -6.51 27.61 -34.45
N LEU A 701 -6.96 26.55 -35.10
CA LEU A 701 -6.24 25.86 -36.16
C LEU A 701 -6.05 26.76 -37.38
N SER A 702 -7.07 27.52 -37.77
CA SER A 702 -7.02 28.44 -38.89
C SER A 702 -6.08 29.63 -38.62
N GLU A 703 -6.03 30.10 -37.37
CA GLU A 703 -5.07 31.13 -36.96
C GLU A 703 -3.61 30.60 -37.03
N LEU A 704 -3.36 29.40 -36.49
CA LEU A 704 -2.02 28.78 -36.50
C LEU A 704 -1.53 28.48 -37.92
N LEU A 705 -2.38 27.89 -38.78
CA LEU A 705 -2.06 27.67 -40.19
C LEU A 705 -1.81 29.00 -40.94
N GLY A 706 -2.64 30.02 -40.69
CA GLY A 706 -2.42 31.36 -41.25
C GLY A 706 -1.09 32.00 -40.82
N SER A 707 -0.62 31.70 -39.61
CA SER A 707 0.68 32.18 -39.11
C SER A 707 1.89 31.36 -39.60
N LEU A 708 1.68 30.12 -40.06
CA LEU A 708 2.70 29.26 -40.66
C LEU A 708 2.91 29.57 -42.15
N GLY A 709 1.87 30.06 -42.85
CA GLY A 709 1.95 30.46 -44.25
C GLY A 709 1.98 29.28 -45.23
N GLU A 710 2.72 29.42 -46.32
CA GLU A 710 2.84 28.34 -47.33
C GLU A 710 3.64 27.15 -46.81
N VAL A 711 3.38 25.96 -47.39
CA VAL A 711 4.09 24.73 -47.02
C VAL A 711 5.58 24.85 -47.37
N PRO A 712 6.51 24.72 -46.39
CA PRO A 712 7.92 24.84 -46.67
C PRO A 712 8.46 23.65 -47.48
N THR A 713 9.42 23.91 -48.36
CA THR A 713 10.22 22.86 -49.00
C THR A 713 11.33 22.36 -48.07
N VAL A 714 11.84 21.14 -48.28
CA VAL A 714 12.95 20.56 -47.47
C VAL A 714 14.18 21.48 -47.43
N GLU A 715 14.50 22.14 -48.55
CA GLU A 715 15.59 23.12 -48.62
C GLU A 715 15.28 24.40 -47.83
N SER A 716 14.08 24.96 -47.94
CA SER A 716 13.70 26.16 -47.16
C SER A 716 13.59 25.88 -45.65
N PHE A 717 13.23 24.66 -45.26
CA PHE A 717 13.10 24.25 -43.86
C PHE A 717 14.46 24.13 -43.16
N LEU A 718 15.45 23.52 -43.83
CA LEU A 718 16.83 23.39 -43.34
C LEU A 718 17.65 24.68 -43.55
N GLY A 719 17.36 25.43 -44.61
CA GLY A 719 17.98 26.70 -44.98
C GLY A 719 18.57 26.66 -46.38
N GLU A 720 18.41 27.75 -47.14
CA GLU A 720 19.03 27.92 -48.46
C GLU A 720 20.55 27.81 -48.33
N GLY A 721 21.12 26.79 -48.98
CA GLY A 721 22.55 26.43 -48.87
C GLY A 721 22.83 25.08 -48.19
N ALA A 722 21.83 24.37 -47.67
CA ALA A 722 22.01 23.04 -47.06
C ALA A 722 22.39 21.92 -48.06
N VAL A 723 22.25 22.15 -49.36
CA VAL A 723 22.60 21.21 -50.45
C VAL A 723 23.30 21.98 -51.56
N ASP A 724 24.44 21.47 -52.05
CA ASP A 724 25.15 22.07 -53.19
C ASP A 724 24.25 22.01 -54.46
N PRO A 725 23.95 23.15 -55.11
CA PRO A 725 23.19 23.17 -56.36
C PRO A 725 23.77 22.31 -57.49
N ASN A 726 25.07 21.99 -57.44
CA ASN A 726 25.78 21.21 -58.45
C ASN A 726 26.00 19.73 -58.08
N ASP A 727 25.45 19.22 -56.97
CA ASP A 727 25.59 17.80 -56.57
C ASP A 727 24.88 16.86 -57.58
N PRO A 728 25.60 15.97 -58.30
CA PRO A 728 24.98 15.00 -59.21
C PRO A 728 24.09 13.97 -58.48
N ASN A 729 24.16 13.87 -57.16
CA ASN A 729 23.29 13.06 -56.31
C ASN A 729 22.23 13.88 -55.56
N LYS A 730 22.01 15.17 -55.88
CA LYS A 730 21.08 16.08 -55.17
C LYS A 730 19.74 15.45 -54.78
N ALA A 731 19.12 14.63 -55.65
CA ALA A 731 17.86 13.94 -55.35
C ALA A 731 17.97 12.86 -54.26
N ASN A 732 19.09 12.12 -54.18
CA ASN A 732 19.36 11.20 -53.08
C ASN A 732 19.67 11.97 -51.79
N THR A 733 20.47 13.04 -51.88
CA THR A 733 20.85 13.91 -50.76
C THR A 733 19.61 14.55 -50.12
N LEU A 734 18.70 15.13 -50.92
CA LEU A 734 17.39 15.60 -50.42
C LEU A 734 16.54 14.47 -49.83
N SER A 735 16.53 13.27 -50.42
CA SER A 735 15.73 12.15 -49.88
C SER A 735 16.31 11.55 -48.58
N GLN A 736 17.58 11.81 -48.27
CA GLN A 736 18.15 11.52 -46.96
C GLN A 736 17.80 12.64 -45.96
N LEU A 737 17.97 13.91 -46.36
CA LEU A 737 17.64 15.07 -45.52
C LEU A 737 16.14 15.19 -45.19
N SER A 738 15.24 14.76 -46.09
CA SER A 738 13.80 14.73 -45.80
C SER A 738 13.42 13.75 -44.67
N LYS A 739 14.29 12.77 -44.41
CA LYS A 739 14.13 11.74 -43.36
C LYS A 739 14.87 12.08 -42.08
N THR A 740 15.55 13.22 -42.00
CA THR A 740 16.15 13.71 -40.76
C THR A 740 15.05 13.90 -39.72
N GLU A 741 15.22 13.25 -38.57
CA GLU A 741 14.29 13.31 -37.45
C GLU A 741 14.58 14.54 -36.58
N ILE A 742 13.52 15.15 -36.05
CA ILE A 742 13.57 16.32 -35.17
C ILE A 742 12.71 16.03 -33.94
N SER A 743 13.25 16.30 -32.75
CA SER A 743 12.51 16.34 -31.50
C SER A 743 11.84 17.71 -31.33
N LEU A 744 10.51 17.71 -31.17
CA LEU A 744 9.72 18.91 -30.93
C LEU A 744 9.07 18.84 -29.56
N VAL A 745 9.52 19.69 -28.64
CA VAL A 745 8.91 19.86 -27.32
C VAL A 745 7.61 20.64 -27.50
N LEU A 746 6.48 19.96 -27.32
CA LEU A 746 5.16 20.58 -27.48
C LEU A 746 4.86 21.54 -26.31
N ALA A 747 4.20 22.64 -26.63
CA ALA A 747 3.70 23.60 -25.66
C ALA A 747 2.34 24.15 -26.15
N SER A 748 1.46 24.50 -25.22
CA SER A 748 0.25 25.25 -25.56
C SER A 748 0.64 26.68 -25.99
N LYS A 749 -0.12 27.27 -26.91
CA LYS A 749 0.00 28.70 -27.23
C LYS A 749 -0.18 29.57 -25.97
N TYR A 750 -1.03 29.12 -25.04
CA TYR A 750 -1.31 29.78 -23.77
C TYR A 750 -0.27 29.53 -22.65
N ASP A 751 0.79 28.75 -22.90
CA ASP A 751 1.89 28.57 -21.94
C ASP A 751 2.94 29.70 -22.00
N ILE A 752 2.88 30.58 -23.02
CA ILE A 752 3.99 31.48 -23.40
C ILE A 752 3.60 32.97 -23.40
N GLU A 753 2.30 33.33 -23.39
CA GLU A 753 1.89 34.75 -23.31
C GLU A 753 1.73 35.23 -21.85
N ASP A 754 2.75 35.95 -21.37
CA ASP A 754 2.65 36.87 -20.24
C ASP A 754 1.68 38.02 -20.59
N GLY A 755 0.37 37.80 -20.38
CA GLY A 755 -0.64 38.85 -20.63
C GLY A 755 -2.09 38.45 -20.35
N ASP A 756 -2.61 38.91 -19.21
CA ASP A 756 -4.02 39.23 -18.88
C ASP A 756 -5.18 38.22 -19.10
N ALA A 757 -4.99 37.09 -19.78
CA ALA A 757 -5.92 35.97 -19.78
C ALA A 757 -5.50 34.92 -18.74
N ILE A 758 -5.60 35.27 -17.44
CA ILE A 758 -5.20 34.36 -16.35
C ILE A 758 -6.10 33.12 -16.36
N ASP A 759 -5.60 32.01 -16.91
CA ASP A 759 -6.23 30.71 -16.70
C ASP A 759 -6.28 30.40 -15.20
N SER A 760 -7.52 30.31 -14.70
CA SER A 760 -7.84 29.94 -13.33
C SER A 760 -7.14 28.65 -12.86
N ARG A 761 -6.79 27.72 -13.76
CA ARG A 761 -6.15 26.45 -13.41
C ARG A 761 -4.62 26.57 -13.34
N SER A 762 -3.98 27.26 -14.27
CA SER A 762 -2.57 27.67 -14.15
C SER A 762 -2.32 28.46 -12.87
N LEU A 763 -3.24 29.37 -12.52
CA LEU A 763 -3.22 30.10 -11.25
C LEU A 763 -3.36 29.16 -10.04
N MET A 764 -4.24 28.15 -10.09
CA MET A 764 -4.38 27.13 -9.06
C MET A 764 -3.06 26.37 -8.83
N ILE A 765 -2.41 25.89 -9.89
CA ILE A 765 -1.15 25.12 -9.80
C ILE A 765 -0.03 25.98 -9.19
N LYS A 766 0.14 27.23 -9.64
CA LYS A 766 1.10 28.18 -9.05
C LYS A 766 0.80 28.41 -7.56
N THR A 767 -0.47 28.53 -7.19
CA THR A 767 -0.89 28.76 -5.80
C THR A 767 -0.68 27.53 -4.91
N LYS A 768 -0.93 26.32 -5.40
CA LYS A 768 -0.61 25.06 -4.68
C LYS A 768 0.88 24.99 -4.31
N LYS A 769 1.79 25.25 -5.26
CA LYS A 769 3.25 25.24 -5.00
C LYS A 769 3.65 26.26 -3.95
N LEU A 770 3.15 27.49 -4.04
CA LEU A 770 3.42 28.53 -3.04
C LEU A 770 2.90 28.14 -1.64
N ILE A 771 1.71 27.55 -1.54
CA ILE A 771 1.16 27.05 -0.27
C ILE A 771 2.07 25.94 0.31
N ILE A 772 2.50 24.98 -0.51
CA ILE A 772 3.39 23.88 -0.12
C ILE A 772 4.68 24.38 0.54
N ASP A 773 5.29 25.44 0.00
CA ASP A 773 6.52 26.02 0.57
C ASP A 773 6.28 26.72 1.91
N VAL A 774 5.15 27.43 2.05
CA VAL A 774 4.80 28.15 3.29
C VAL A 774 4.44 27.17 4.40
N ILE A 775 3.59 26.17 4.14
CA ILE A 775 3.13 25.22 5.17
C ILE A 775 4.23 24.27 5.65
N ARG A 776 5.32 24.09 4.88
CA ARG A 776 6.49 23.30 5.29
C ARG A 776 7.19 23.92 6.50
N ASN A 777 7.43 25.23 6.43
CA ASN A 777 8.23 25.97 7.39
C ASN A 777 7.38 26.64 8.50
N GLN A 778 6.08 26.86 8.25
CA GLN A 778 5.20 27.53 9.21
C GLN A 778 4.07 26.60 9.69
N PRO A 779 4.03 26.25 10.99
CA PRO A 779 2.97 25.42 11.54
C PRO A 779 1.72 26.25 11.86
N GLY A 780 0.57 25.82 11.35
CA GLY A 780 -0.75 26.27 11.79
C GLY A 780 -1.79 25.15 11.61
N ASN A 781 -3.02 25.42 12.04
CA ASN A 781 -4.16 24.50 11.95
C ASN A 781 -5.05 24.79 10.72
N THR A 782 -5.08 26.04 10.26
CA THR A 782 -5.81 26.46 9.05
C THR A 782 -4.92 27.29 8.12
N LEU A 783 -5.25 27.35 6.83
CA LEU A 783 -4.45 28.12 5.86
C LEU A 783 -4.48 29.63 6.16
N ILE A 784 -5.63 30.16 6.59
CA ILE A 784 -5.81 31.57 6.96
C ILE A 784 -4.87 31.97 8.11
N GLU A 785 -4.84 31.18 9.19
CA GLU A 785 -3.97 31.38 10.36
C GLU A 785 -2.48 31.48 9.98
N ILE A 786 -2.02 30.65 9.02
CA ILE A 786 -0.64 30.68 8.52
C ILE A 786 -0.37 31.91 7.64
N LEU A 787 -1.36 32.34 6.85
CA LEU A 787 -1.23 33.53 5.99
C LEU A 787 -1.31 34.85 6.78
N GLU A 788 -1.93 34.85 7.97
CA GLU A 788 -2.05 36.03 8.84
C GLU A 788 -0.94 36.13 9.90
N THR A 789 -0.39 34.99 10.35
CA THR A 789 0.72 34.99 11.32
C THR A 789 2.03 35.39 10.63
N PRO A 790 2.81 36.38 11.11
CA PRO A 790 4.07 36.79 10.48
C PRO A 790 5.15 35.71 10.60
N ALA A 791 6.04 35.63 9.61
CA ALA A 791 7.19 34.73 9.65
C ALA A 791 8.18 35.10 10.76
N THR A 792 8.71 34.11 11.49
CA THR A 792 9.85 34.33 12.39
C THR A 792 11.17 34.23 11.63
N ALA A 793 12.22 34.90 12.13
CA ALA A 793 13.54 34.90 11.50
C ALA A 793 14.14 33.49 11.32
N GLN A 794 13.87 32.56 12.25
CA GLN A 794 14.29 31.16 12.11
C GLN A 794 13.57 30.47 10.94
N GLN A 795 12.27 30.69 10.77
CA GLN A 795 11.48 30.07 9.70
C GLN A 795 11.87 30.58 8.31
N GLU A 796 12.23 31.86 8.17
CA GLU A 796 12.79 32.40 6.91
C GLU A 796 14.20 31.83 6.66
N ALA A 797 15.03 31.59 7.68
CA ALA A 797 16.35 30.97 7.53
C ALA A 797 16.28 29.47 7.16
N ASP A 798 15.34 28.73 7.78
CA ASP A 798 15.04 27.34 7.45
C ASP A 798 14.52 27.24 5.99
N HIS A 799 13.59 28.12 5.61
CA HIS A 799 13.08 28.22 4.23
C HIS A 799 14.18 28.57 3.21
N ALA A 800 15.06 29.52 3.52
CA ALA A 800 16.18 29.86 2.64
C ALA A 800 17.13 28.67 2.43
N THR A 801 17.34 27.85 3.48
CA THR A 801 18.17 26.63 3.41
C THR A 801 17.52 25.55 2.54
N ASP A 802 16.20 25.36 2.66
CA ASP A 802 15.40 24.50 1.77
C ASP A 802 15.49 24.98 0.30
N MET A 803 15.41 26.29 0.04
CA MET A 803 15.49 26.83 -1.32
C MET A 803 16.88 26.64 -1.94
N VAL A 804 17.96 26.84 -1.18
CA VAL A 804 19.34 26.61 -1.66
C VAL A 804 19.55 25.14 -2.00
N SER A 805 19.03 24.24 -1.17
CA SER A 805 19.15 22.79 -1.40
C SER A 805 18.37 22.35 -2.63
N ARG A 806 17.17 22.89 -2.86
CA ARG A 806 16.39 22.66 -4.09
C ARG A 806 17.04 23.26 -5.33
N ALA A 807 17.54 24.50 -5.26
CA ALA A 807 18.26 25.13 -6.36
C ALA A 807 19.52 24.34 -6.78
N MET A 808 20.18 23.66 -5.83
CA MET A 808 21.30 22.76 -6.14
C MET A 808 20.85 21.52 -6.91
N ILE A 809 19.66 20.97 -6.62
CA ILE A 809 19.05 19.86 -7.36
C ILE A 809 18.60 20.34 -8.75
N ASP A 810 17.91 21.49 -8.83
CA ASP A 810 17.44 22.11 -10.09
C ASP A 810 18.61 22.55 -11.00
N SER A 811 19.81 22.77 -10.45
CA SER A 811 21.03 23.01 -11.23
C SER A 811 21.57 21.75 -11.93
N ARG A 812 21.19 20.55 -11.44
CA ARG A 812 21.59 19.24 -11.97
C ARG A 812 20.57 18.65 -12.94
N THR A 813 19.33 19.11 -12.92
CA THR A 813 18.31 18.73 -13.92
C THR A 813 18.64 19.37 -15.29
N PRO A 814 18.56 18.61 -16.40
CA PRO A 814 18.76 19.15 -17.75
C PRO A 814 17.79 20.29 -18.09
N GLU A 815 18.23 21.22 -18.95
CA GLU A 815 17.46 22.40 -19.41
C GLU A 815 16.04 22.04 -19.88
N GLU A 816 15.89 20.91 -20.58
CA GLU A 816 14.63 20.40 -21.13
C GLU A 816 13.59 19.99 -20.07
N MET A 817 14.03 19.77 -18.83
CA MET A 817 13.18 19.41 -17.68
C MET A 817 13.01 20.56 -16.67
N LYS A 818 13.58 21.74 -16.93
CA LYS A 818 13.45 22.88 -16.01
C LYS A 818 12.04 23.45 -16.04
N HIS A 819 11.52 23.79 -14.86
CA HIS A 819 10.26 24.51 -14.73
C HIS A 819 10.31 25.88 -15.44
N SER A 820 9.14 26.39 -15.82
CA SER A 820 9.04 27.70 -16.49
C SER A 820 9.70 28.81 -15.68
N GLN A 821 10.29 29.78 -16.36
CA GLN A 821 11.17 30.79 -15.74
C GLN A 821 10.45 31.60 -14.64
N SER A 822 9.16 31.90 -14.83
CA SER A 822 8.32 32.53 -13.80
C SER A 822 8.00 31.66 -12.57
N MET A 823 8.09 30.32 -12.67
CA MET A 823 8.04 29.43 -11.50
C MET A 823 9.35 29.41 -10.71
N ILE A 824 10.50 29.58 -11.38
CA ILE A 824 11.82 29.65 -10.73
C ILE A 824 11.93 30.95 -9.92
N GLU A 825 11.47 32.07 -10.49
CA GLU A 825 11.39 33.35 -9.78
C GLU A 825 10.46 33.27 -8.56
N ASP A 826 9.27 32.67 -8.71
CA ASP A 826 8.33 32.47 -7.60
C ASP A 826 8.86 31.54 -6.50
N ALA A 827 9.71 30.57 -6.84
CA ALA A 827 10.34 29.68 -5.87
C ALA A 827 11.34 30.43 -4.97
N GLN A 828 12.05 31.43 -5.48
CA GLN A 828 13.08 32.17 -4.72
C GLN A 828 12.54 33.28 -3.80
N LEU A 829 11.23 33.56 -3.84
CA LEU A 829 10.61 34.58 -2.98
C LEU A 829 10.68 34.22 -1.47
N PRO A 830 10.96 35.18 -0.56
CA PRO A 830 10.82 35.00 0.89
C PRO A 830 9.40 34.57 1.30
N LEU A 831 9.25 33.87 2.44
CA LEU A 831 7.96 33.34 2.89
C LEU A 831 6.89 34.44 2.95
N GLU A 832 7.23 35.60 3.50
CA GLU A 832 6.28 36.70 3.65
C GLU A 832 5.83 37.31 2.30
N GLN A 833 6.66 37.22 1.26
CA GLN A 833 6.27 37.60 -0.11
C GLN A 833 5.40 36.51 -0.76
N LYS A 834 5.73 35.23 -0.54
CA LYS A 834 4.91 34.09 -1.00
C LYS A 834 3.48 34.17 -0.42
N LYS A 835 3.33 34.45 0.88
CA LYS A 835 2.01 34.66 1.52
C LYS A 835 1.18 35.73 0.84
N ARG A 836 1.76 36.91 0.58
CA ARG A 836 1.07 38.02 -0.11
C ARG A 836 0.65 37.62 -1.52
N LYS A 837 1.45 36.81 -2.23
CA LYS A 837 1.09 36.29 -3.56
C LYS A 837 -0.05 35.26 -3.47
N ILE A 838 0.01 34.32 -2.52
CA ILE A 838 -1.09 33.37 -2.23
C ILE A 838 -2.40 34.11 -1.94
N GLN A 839 -2.38 35.12 -1.07
CA GLN A 839 -3.57 35.91 -0.72
C GLN A 839 -4.19 36.64 -1.92
N ARG A 840 -3.39 37.11 -2.88
CA ARG A 840 -3.90 37.68 -4.15
C ARG A 840 -4.52 36.60 -5.02
N ASN A 841 -3.81 35.51 -5.26
CA ASN A 841 -4.27 34.43 -6.11
C ASN A 841 -5.57 33.80 -5.59
N LEU A 842 -5.70 33.58 -4.27
CA LEU A 842 -6.91 33.04 -3.65
C LEU A 842 -8.14 33.92 -3.89
N ARG A 843 -8.00 35.26 -3.92
CA ARG A 843 -9.11 36.17 -4.25
C ARG A 843 -9.57 36.01 -5.70
N THR A 844 -8.62 35.88 -6.64
CA THR A 844 -8.93 35.64 -8.05
C THR A 844 -9.57 34.26 -8.26
N LEU A 845 -9.08 33.22 -7.55
CA LEU A 845 -9.66 31.87 -7.58
C LEU A 845 -11.06 31.79 -6.93
N GLU A 846 -11.34 32.65 -5.95
CA GLU A 846 -12.67 32.77 -5.35
C GLU A 846 -13.65 33.47 -6.31
N GLN A 847 -13.21 34.50 -7.03
CA GLN A 847 -14.01 35.16 -8.08
C GLN A 847 -14.36 34.21 -9.23
N THR A 848 -13.50 33.24 -9.56
CA THR A 848 -13.78 32.19 -10.56
C THR A 848 -14.48 30.96 -9.96
N GLY A 849 -14.88 30.98 -8.69
CA GLY A 849 -15.63 29.90 -8.03
C GLY A 849 -14.86 28.60 -7.77
N HIS A 850 -13.53 28.61 -7.90
CA HIS A 850 -12.69 27.41 -7.73
C HIS A 850 -12.25 27.15 -6.27
N VAL A 851 -12.32 28.17 -5.41
CA VAL A 851 -12.08 28.06 -3.95
C VAL A 851 -13.08 28.91 -3.19
N SER A 852 -13.36 28.59 -1.92
CA SER A 852 -14.24 29.41 -1.07
C SER A 852 -13.58 29.91 0.21
N SER A 853 -13.68 31.21 0.50
CA SER A 853 -13.34 31.74 1.83
C SER A 853 -14.24 31.15 2.93
N LYS A 854 -15.49 30.75 2.60
CA LYS A 854 -16.47 30.21 3.56
C LYS A 854 -16.01 28.90 4.21
N ASN A 855 -15.26 28.06 3.50
CA ASN A 855 -14.68 26.83 4.04
C ASN A 855 -13.21 27.00 4.50
N LYS A 856 -12.74 28.25 4.63
CA LYS A 856 -11.35 28.61 4.97
C LYS A 856 -10.32 28.12 3.94
N TYR A 857 -10.72 28.05 2.66
CA TYR A 857 -9.93 27.52 1.55
C TYR A 857 -9.53 26.05 1.73
N GLN A 858 -10.42 25.21 2.26
CA GLN A 858 -10.18 23.76 2.36
C GLN A 858 -10.12 23.09 0.97
N ASP A 859 -10.76 23.65 -0.06
CA ASP A 859 -10.78 23.10 -1.42
C ASP A 859 -9.36 22.89 -1.98
N ILE A 860 -8.52 23.92 -1.93
CA ILE A 860 -7.13 23.84 -2.41
C ILE A 860 -6.26 22.91 -1.56
N LEU A 861 -6.59 22.71 -0.28
CA LEU A 861 -5.93 21.74 0.58
C LEU A 861 -6.33 20.29 0.24
N ASN A 862 -7.60 20.05 -0.09
CA ASN A 862 -8.08 18.75 -0.56
C ASN A 862 -7.41 18.37 -1.89
N GLU A 863 -7.23 19.35 -2.77
CA GLU A 863 -6.49 19.17 -4.03
C GLU A 863 -5.00 18.87 -3.79
N ILE A 864 -4.32 19.56 -2.86
CA ILE A 864 -2.95 19.18 -2.46
C ILE A 864 -2.92 17.76 -1.85
N ALA A 865 -3.95 17.36 -1.10
CA ALA A 865 -4.04 16.00 -0.56
C ALA A 865 -4.31 14.93 -1.65
N LYS A 866 -5.02 15.26 -2.73
CA LYS A 866 -5.09 14.40 -3.93
C LYS A 866 -3.71 14.25 -4.55
N ASP A 867 -2.96 15.35 -4.72
CA ASP A 867 -1.60 15.31 -5.27
C ASP A 867 -0.68 14.40 -4.43
N ILE A 868 -0.70 14.53 -3.09
CA ILE A 868 0.10 13.67 -2.18
C ILE A 868 -0.30 12.20 -2.30
N ARG A 869 -1.61 11.88 -2.37
CA ARG A 869 -2.10 10.51 -2.55
C ARG A 869 -1.62 9.92 -3.88
N ASN A 870 -1.71 10.69 -4.95
CA ASN A 870 -1.40 10.25 -6.30
C ASN A 870 0.12 10.17 -6.56
N GLN A 871 0.95 10.94 -5.85
CA GLN A 871 2.41 10.94 -6.04
C GLN A 871 3.06 9.55 -5.89
N ARG A 872 2.58 8.71 -4.97
CA ARG A 872 3.05 7.32 -4.84
C ARG A 872 2.59 6.44 -6.01
N ILE A 873 1.40 6.72 -6.54
CA ILE A 873 0.84 6.03 -7.71
C ILE A 873 1.67 6.39 -8.94
N TYR A 874 1.95 7.67 -9.18
CA TYR A 874 2.82 8.15 -10.27
C TYR A 874 4.22 7.53 -10.21
N ARG A 875 4.87 7.48 -9.05
CA ARG A 875 6.16 6.76 -8.88
C ARG A 875 6.06 5.26 -9.24
N LYS A 876 4.97 4.60 -8.86
CA LYS A 876 4.73 3.18 -9.20
C LYS A 876 4.47 2.98 -10.69
N LEU A 877 3.69 3.87 -11.31
CA LEU A 877 3.40 3.86 -12.75
C LEU A 877 4.67 4.12 -13.57
N ARG A 878 5.49 5.10 -13.20
CA ARG A 878 6.79 5.40 -13.84
C ARG A 878 7.71 4.17 -13.87
N LYS A 879 7.83 3.45 -12.76
CA LYS A 879 8.63 2.20 -12.69
C LYS A 879 8.04 1.08 -13.55
N ALA A 880 6.71 0.97 -13.63
CA ALA A 880 6.04 0.02 -14.51
C ALA A 880 6.19 0.38 -16.00
N GLU A 881 6.15 1.67 -16.35
CA GLU A 881 6.41 2.18 -17.70
C GLU A 881 7.85 1.92 -18.11
N LEU A 882 8.84 2.22 -17.25
CA LEU A 882 10.26 1.96 -17.50
C LEU A 882 10.49 0.47 -17.81
N ALA A 883 9.94 -0.44 -17.00
CA ALA A 883 10.02 -1.88 -17.25
C ALA A 883 9.34 -2.31 -18.57
N LYS A 884 8.18 -1.71 -18.90
CA LYS A 884 7.45 -1.96 -20.16
C LYS A 884 8.21 -1.46 -21.38
N LEU A 885 8.85 -0.29 -21.30
CA LEU A 885 9.70 0.28 -22.35
C LEU A 885 10.93 -0.61 -22.58
N GLN A 886 11.62 -1.03 -21.51
CA GLN A 886 12.74 -1.98 -21.60
C GLN A 886 12.33 -3.32 -22.24
N GLN A 887 11.17 -3.87 -21.87
CA GLN A 887 10.64 -5.09 -22.50
C GLN A 887 10.32 -4.88 -23.99
N THR A 888 9.72 -3.75 -24.34
CA THR A 888 9.37 -3.38 -25.72
C THR A 888 10.64 -3.21 -26.57
N LEU A 889 11.63 -2.50 -26.06
CA LEU A 889 12.94 -2.31 -26.69
C LEU A 889 13.68 -3.64 -26.93
N ASN A 890 13.63 -4.56 -25.97
CA ASN A 890 14.19 -5.90 -26.12
C ASN A 890 13.47 -6.70 -27.23
N ALA A 891 12.14 -6.65 -27.29
CA ALA A 891 11.35 -7.26 -28.36
C ALA A 891 11.67 -6.65 -29.74
N LEU A 892 11.80 -5.32 -29.83
CA LEU A 892 12.18 -4.61 -31.06
C LEU A 892 13.60 -4.97 -31.51
N ASN A 893 14.56 -5.06 -30.60
CA ASN A 893 15.93 -5.48 -30.93
C ASN A 893 16.01 -6.94 -31.39
N LYS A 894 15.19 -7.85 -30.82
CA LYS A 894 15.05 -9.22 -31.34
C LYS A 894 14.45 -9.25 -32.75
N LYS A 895 13.44 -8.42 -33.02
CA LYS A 895 12.82 -8.29 -34.34
C LYS A 895 13.80 -7.72 -35.38
N ALA A 896 14.64 -6.75 -34.98
CA ALA A 896 15.73 -6.25 -35.81
C ALA A 896 16.74 -7.36 -36.18
N ALA A 897 17.22 -8.11 -35.19
CA ALA A 897 18.15 -9.22 -35.41
C ALA A 897 17.57 -10.31 -36.34
N PHE A 898 16.29 -10.65 -36.17
CA PHE A 898 15.58 -11.56 -37.06
C PHE A 898 15.53 -11.04 -38.51
N TYR A 899 15.25 -9.75 -38.72
CA TYR A 899 15.30 -9.14 -40.05
C TYR A 899 16.72 -9.16 -40.65
N GLU A 900 17.76 -8.96 -39.85
CA GLU A 900 19.14 -9.12 -40.31
C GLU A 900 19.48 -10.56 -40.71
N GLU A 901 18.95 -11.57 -40.02
CA GLU A 901 19.06 -12.98 -40.40
C GLU A 901 18.33 -13.28 -41.71
N GLN A 902 17.11 -12.75 -41.91
CA GLN A 902 16.38 -12.91 -43.17
C GLN A 902 17.11 -12.25 -44.35
N ILE A 903 17.71 -11.06 -44.16
CA ILE A 903 18.58 -10.43 -45.18
C ILE A 903 19.75 -11.35 -45.52
N ASN A 904 20.44 -11.92 -44.51
CA ASN A 904 21.54 -12.87 -44.73
C ASN A 904 21.10 -14.12 -45.50
N TYR A 905 19.90 -14.63 -45.20
CA TYR A 905 19.30 -15.76 -45.91
C TYR A 905 19.05 -15.42 -47.39
N TYR A 906 18.40 -14.29 -47.68
CA TYR A 906 18.14 -13.86 -49.05
C TYR A 906 19.43 -13.60 -49.85
N ASP A 907 20.46 -13.02 -49.24
CA ASP A 907 21.77 -12.88 -49.91
C ASP A 907 22.44 -14.22 -50.19
N THR A 908 22.31 -15.19 -49.28
CA THR A 908 22.84 -16.55 -49.48
C THR A 908 22.09 -17.27 -50.59
N TYR A 909 20.77 -17.09 -50.68
CA TYR A 909 19.95 -17.59 -51.78
C TYR A 909 20.32 -16.95 -53.13
N ILE A 910 20.48 -15.62 -53.18
CA ILE A 910 20.89 -14.87 -54.38
C ILE A 910 22.30 -15.29 -54.84
N LYS A 911 23.27 -15.43 -53.93
CA LYS A 911 24.62 -15.97 -54.21
C LYS A 911 24.54 -17.38 -54.80
N THR A 912 23.72 -18.26 -54.23
CA THR A 912 23.52 -19.63 -54.72
C THR A 912 22.90 -19.64 -56.12
N CYS A 913 21.94 -18.75 -56.40
CA CYS A 913 21.35 -18.58 -57.73
C CYS A 913 22.38 -18.08 -58.75
N LEU A 914 23.20 -17.10 -58.38
CA LEU A 914 24.31 -16.58 -59.20
C LEU A 914 25.33 -17.67 -59.55
N ASP A 915 25.74 -18.49 -58.59
CA ASP A 915 26.72 -19.54 -58.85
C ASP A 915 26.15 -20.69 -59.70
N ASN A 916 24.86 -21.00 -59.58
CA ASN A 916 24.17 -21.92 -60.47
C ASN A 916 24.03 -21.38 -61.92
N LEU A 917 23.86 -20.06 -62.08
CA LEU A 917 23.89 -19.40 -63.39
C LEU A 917 25.30 -19.38 -64.01
N LYS A 918 26.34 -19.05 -63.22
CA LYS A 918 27.74 -19.16 -63.66
C LYS A 918 28.06 -20.58 -64.13
N ARG A 919 27.69 -21.61 -63.35
CA ARG A 919 27.87 -23.04 -63.70
C ARG A 919 27.14 -23.44 -64.99
N LYS A 920 25.97 -22.85 -65.30
CA LYS A 920 25.29 -23.04 -66.59
C LYS A 920 26.03 -22.38 -67.75
N ASN A 921 26.62 -21.20 -67.54
CA ASN A 921 27.37 -20.48 -68.58
C ASN A 921 28.75 -21.10 -68.87
N THR A 922 29.48 -21.61 -67.88
CA THR A 922 30.77 -22.30 -68.10
C THR A 922 30.62 -23.54 -69.00
N ARG A 923 29.46 -24.21 -69.00
CA ARG A 923 29.16 -25.33 -69.91
C ARG A 923 28.82 -24.94 -71.34
N ARG A 924 28.66 -23.64 -71.64
CA ARG A 924 28.38 -23.13 -73.01
C ARG A 924 29.60 -22.50 -73.70
N SER A 925 30.74 -22.37 -73.03
CA SER A 925 31.95 -21.74 -73.57
C SER A 925 33.14 -22.70 -73.68
N ILE A 926 32.99 -23.76 -74.48
CA ILE A 926 34.14 -24.50 -75.05
C ILE A 926 33.93 -24.51 -76.57
N LYS A 927 34.71 -23.70 -77.29
CA LYS A 927 34.78 -23.76 -78.76
C LYS A 927 35.51 -25.03 -79.18
N LEU A 928 35.08 -25.63 -80.28
CA LEU A 928 35.79 -26.74 -80.92
C LEU A 928 37.07 -26.24 -81.58
N ASP A 929 38.13 -27.03 -81.46
CA ASP A 929 39.06 -27.29 -82.56
C ASP A 929 39.70 -28.67 -82.36
N GLY A 930 40.01 -29.39 -83.46
CA GLY A 930 40.69 -30.70 -83.43
C GLY A 930 39.83 -31.96 -83.70
N LYS A 931 40.33 -32.83 -84.58
CA LYS A 931 39.68 -34.04 -85.13
C LYS A 931 39.90 -35.31 -84.27
N GLY A 932 38.98 -36.29 -84.31
CA GLY A 932 39.23 -37.69 -83.93
C GLY A 932 38.07 -38.44 -83.28
N GLU A 933 37.65 -39.59 -83.84
CA GLU A 933 36.59 -40.50 -83.35
C GLU A 933 37.09 -41.50 -82.27
N PRO A 934 36.26 -42.42 -81.68
CA PRO A 934 34.79 -42.59 -81.73
C PRO A 934 34.09 -42.63 -80.35
N LYS A 935 32.75 -42.74 -80.37
CA LYS A 935 31.86 -42.73 -79.19
C LYS A 935 31.88 -44.03 -78.37
N GLY A 936 32.18 -43.93 -77.07
CA GLY A 936 31.86 -44.96 -76.06
C GLY A 936 30.66 -44.55 -75.19
N THR A 937 29.55 -45.27 -75.26
CA THR A 937 28.30 -44.92 -74.53
C THR A 937 28.35 -45.31 -73.05
N LYS A 938 28.24 -44.33 -72.13
CA LYS A 938 27.79 -44.57 -70.75
C LYS A 938 26.33 -44.11 -70.60
N ARG A 939 25.42 -45.08 -70.47
CA ARG A 939 23.97 -44.85 -70.27
C ARG A 939 23.71 -44.26 -68.88
N ALA A 940 23.02 -43.12 -68.81
CA ALA A 940 22.30 -42.74 -67.59
C ALA A 940 21.05 -43.63 -67.44
N LYS A 941 20.70 -44.02 -66.20
CA LYS A 941 19.47 -44.80 -65.94
C LYS A 941 18.24 -43.93 -66.25
N PRO A 942 17.22 -44.45 -66.96
CA PRO A 942 16.01 -43.69 -67.24
C PRO A 942 15.17 -43.52 -65.96
N VAL A 943 14.94 -42.28 -65.56
CA VAL A 943 13.96 -41.93 -64.52
C VAL A 943 12.56 -42.11 -65.13
N LYS A 944 11.73 -42.96 -64.53
CA LYS A 944 10.32 -43.10 -64.93
C LYS A 944 9.51 -41.91 -64.38
N TYR A 945 8.80 -41.21 -65.26
CA TYR A 945 7.82 -40.19 -64.90
C TYR A 945 6.41 -40.73 -65.14
N THR A 946 5.47 -40.44 -64.25
CA THR A 946 4.04 -40.63 -64.49
C THR A 946 3.51 -39.54 -65.42
N ALA A 947 2.49 -39.85 -66.24
CA ALA A 947 1.96 -38.92 -67.23
C ALA A 947 1.45 -37.59 -66.62
N ALA A 948 0.87 -37.64 -65.42
CA ALA A 948 0.47 -36.46 -64.65
C ALA A 948 1.65 -35.53 -64.34
N LYS A 949 2.78 -36.08 -63.86
CA LYS A 949 4.01 -35.31 -63.55
C LYS A 949 4.67 -34.65 -64.77
N LEU A 950 4.38 -35.13 -65.98
CA LEU A 950 4.84 -34.58 -67.25
C LEU A 950 3.95 -33.41 -67.73
N HIS A 951 2.66 -33.43 -67.37
CA HIS A 951 1.74 -32.32 -67.62
C HIS A 951 1.92 -31.20 -66.59
N GLU A 952 2.07 -31.56 -65.32
CA GLU A 952 2.19 -30.61 -64.20
C GLU A 952 3.50 -29.79 -64.22
N LYS A 953 4.56 -30.33 -64.84
CA LYS A 953 5.85 -29.63 -64.99
C LYS A 953 5.90 -28.59 -66.11
N GLY A 954 4.87 -28.46 -66.95
CA GLY A 954 4.82 -27.46 -68.01
C GLY A 954 5.71 -27.71 -69.24
N ASP A 955 6.62 -28.71 -69.22
CA ASP A 955 7.57 -28.99 -70.31
C ASP A 955 6.87 -29.14 -71.69
N LEU A 956 5.69 -29.77 -71.76
CA LEU A 956 4.92 -29.92 -73.00
C LEU A 956 4.30 -28.60 -73.51
N LEU A 957 3.79 -27.76 -72.61
CA LEU A 957 3.26 -26.44 -72.94
C LEU A 957 4.38 -25.48 -73.35
N GLN A 958 5.56 -25.59 -72.73
CA GLN A 958 6.74 -24.84 -73.15
C GLN A 958 7.21 -25.26 -74.55
N MET A 959 7.23 -26.56 -74.89
CA MET A 959 7.54 -27.00 -76.25
C MET A 959 6.51 -26.53 -77.30
N GLN A 960 5.23 -26.39 -76.92
CA GLN A 960 4.21 -25.79 -77.78
C GLN A 960 4.44 -24.28 -77.98
N TYR A 961 4.80 -23.55 -76.91
CA TYR A 961 5.13 -22.12 -76.96
C TYR A 961 6.43 -21.84 -77.74
N GLU A 962 7.41 -22.74 -77.67
CA GLU A 962 8.66 -22.74 -78.45
C GLU A 962 8.47 -23.23 -79.91
N GLY A 963 7.24 -23.56 -80.33
CA GLY A 963 6.91 -23.92 -81.72
C GLY A 963 7.36 -25.31 -82.17
N VAL A 964 7.70 -26.22 -81.24
CA VAL A 964 8.25 -27.54 -81.57
C VAL A 964 7.14 -28.51 -81.95
N ALA A 965 6.92 -28.71 -83.26
CA ALA A 965 5.83 -29.55 -83.77
C ALA A 965 5.97 -31.06 -83.47
N VAL A 966 7.20 -31.59 -83.28
CA VAL A 966 7.47 -33.03 -83.13
C VAL A 966 8.55 -33.28 -82.09
N MET A 967 8.23 -34.09 -81.07
CA MET A 967 9.19 -34.57 -80.07
C MET A 967 9.61 -36.02 -80.34
N LYS A 968 10.82 -36.41 -79.93
CA LYS A 968 11.21 -37.83 -79.85
C LYS A 968 10.89 -38.38 -78.47
N MET A 969 9.98 -39.35 -78.39
CA MET A 969 9.79 -40.16 -77.18
C MET A 969 10.67 -41.41 -77.23
N PHE A 970 11.32 -41.70 -76.10
CA PHE A 970 12.15 -42.90 -75.86
C PHE A 970 13.23 -43.17 -76.93
N ASP A 971 13.74 -42.10 -77.57
CA ASP A 971 14.70 -42.10 -78.70
C ASP A 971 14.30 -42.94 -79.93
N LYS A 972 13.06 -43.47 -79.97
CA LYS A 972 12.59 -44.40 -81.01
C LYS A 972 11.37 -43.92 -81.78
N VAL A 973 10.50 -43.11 -81.17
CA VAL A 973 9.23 -42.70 -81.78
C VAL A 973 9.17 -41.18 -81.90
N LYS A 974 8.91 -40.67 -83.11
CA LYS A 974 8.57 -39.26 -83.34
C LYS A 974 7.07 -39.08 -83.10
N VAL A 975 6.69 -38.21 -82.17
CA VAL A 975 5.29 -37.92 -81.81
C VAL A 975 5.03 -36.44 -82.04
N ASN A 976 3.93 -36.11 -82.71
CA ASN A 976 3.51 -34.71 -82.89
C ASN A 976 3.05 -34.14 -81.53
N VAL A 977 3.63 -33.00 -81.12
CA VAL A 977 3.42 -32.43 -79.79
C VAL A 977 1.97 -31.95 -79.62
N ASN A 978 1.40 -31.29 -80.62
CA ASN A 978 0.01 -30.82 -80.60
C ASN A 978 -0.98 -31.99 -80.55
N LEU A 979 -0.72 -33.08 -81.28
CA LEU A 979 -1.54 -34.29 -81.24
C LEU A 979 -1.45 -34.98 -79.87
N LEU A 980 -0.25 -35.01 -79.26
CA LEU A 980 -0.05 -35.58 -77.93
C LEU A 980 -0.75 -34.75 -76.85
N ILE A 981 -0.66 -33.42 -76.91
CA ILE A 981 -1.38 -32.49 -76.02
C ILE A 981 -2.90 -32.65 -76.20
N TYR A 982 -3.39 -32.74 -77.44
CA TYR A 982 -4.81 -33.00 -77.72
C TYR A 982 -5.29 -34.35 -77.15
N LEU A 983 -4.51 -35.42 -77.31
CA LEU A 983 -4.84 -36.74 -76.76
C LEU A 983 -4.76 -36.79 -75.23
N LEU A 984 -3.83 -36.03 -74.61
CA LEU A 984 -3.76 -35.87 -73.16
C LEU A 984 -4.95 -35.05 -72.65
N ASN A 985 -5.27 -33.91 -73.27
CA ASN A 985 -6.40 -33.08 -72.90
C ASN A 985 -7.73 -33.83 -73.05
N LYS A 986 -7.92 -34.57 -74.15
CA LYS A 986 -9.08 -35.44 -74.35
C LYS A 986 -9.18 -36.57 -73.32
N LYS A 987 -8.07 -37.00 -72.71
CA LYS A 987 -8.02 -38.06 -71.69
C LYS A 987 -8.18 -37.55 -70.25
N PHE A 988 -7.74 -36.32 -69.96
CA PHE A 988 -7.71 -35.76 -68.59
C PHE A 988 -8.69 -34.60 -68.36
N TYR A 989 -9.16 -33.93 -69.42
CA TYR A 989 -10.00 -32.72 -69.38
C TYR A 989 -11.20 -32.81 -70.35
N GLY A 990 -11.73 -34.02 -70.56
CA GLY A 990 -12.85 -34.26 -71.48
C GLY A 990 -14.17 -33.63 -71.02
N LYS A 991 -14.41 -32.38 -71.41
CA LYS A 991 -15.69 -31.92 -71.95
C LYS A 991 -15.47 -31.49 -73.39
#